data_AF-A0A671VIE4-F1
#
_entry.id   AF-A0A671VIE4-F1
#
_cell.length_a   1.000
_cell.length_b   1.000
_cell.length_c   1.000
_cell.angle_alpha   90.00
_cell.angle_beta   90.00
_cell.angle_gamma   90.00
#
_symmetry.space_group_name_H-M   'P 1'
#
loop_
_entity.id
_entity.type
_entity.pdbx_description
1 polymer ?
#
loop_
_entity_poly.entity_id
_entity_poly.type
_entity_poly.pdbx_seq_one_letter_code
_entity_poly.pdbx_strand_id
1 'polypeptide(L)'
;QFHIHVKVCASLRHSSRACSGQDNCSAQSESKDYCYSARIRSTVLQGLPFGGVPTVLALDFMCFLVLLFVFSILRKVAWDYGRLALVTDADRWGAGDEEIREKCGEDAVHYLSFQRHIIGLLVVVGVLSVGIVLPVNFSGDLLENNAYSFGRTTIANLKSGTNLLWLHTSFAFMYLLLTVYSMRRHTSKMHYKEDDLVGEFKLSLTLKNYSNVSGLCLFFRQAYENCTVLEARICYNVAKLMSLNAERKKTERSKKFFTDLMAKEHVPTMINPKPCGHLCCCAITGCEEEEAVSYYTKREAKLKEEYRKEKEKVHTKPLGMAFVTFQNEAMTAIILKDFNACQVQGCRCRQEPQSSQFSEALHVHSWSVSYAPDPQNVRWEHLSLGGICWWIRCFIINCILFLLLFFLTTPAIIISTMDKFNVTKPVEYLNNPIVTQFFPTLLLWAFSALLPTIVYYSAFFEAHWTRSGENRTTMHKCYTFLIFMVLLLPSLGLSSLDVFFRWLFDKKFLADAKVRFECVFLPDNGAFFVNYVIASAFIGNAMDLLRIPGLLMYMIRLCLARSAADRRNVKRHQAYEFQFGAAYAWMMNVFTVVMAYSITCPIIVPFGLMYMLLKHLVDRYNMYYAYLPSKLDKKIHSGAVTQVVAAPILCLFWLLFFSTVRTGFETPTSMFTLVVLVVTIVVCLSHVCFGHFKYLSAHNYKVQPCLIKCSMKR
;
A
#
# COMPACT_ATOMS: atom_id res chain seq x y z
N GLN A 1 -60.65 -25.74 -19.17
CA GLN A 1 -59.20 -25.55 -18.93
C GLN A 1 -58.98 -24.13 -18.41
N PHE A 2 -59.42 -23.92 -17.17
CA PHE A 2 -59.43 -22.66 -16.43
C PHE A 2 -59.41 -23.06 -14.96
N HIS A 3 -58.31 -22.84 -14.25
CA HIS A 3 -58.27 -22.92 -12.79
C HIS A 3 -56.98 -22.27 -12.27
N ILE A 4 -57.13 -21.53 -11.17
CA ILE A 4 -56.10 -20.97 -10.27
C ILE A 4 -55.65 -19.54 -10.64
N HIS A 5 -56.55 -18.60 -10.34
CA HIS A 5 -56.22 -17.28 -9.81
C HIS A 5 -57.04 -17.09 -8.52
N VAL A 6 -56.51 -16.34 -7.56
CA VAL A 6 -57.13 -15.96 -6.27
C VAL A 6 -56.94 -16.95 -5.11
N LYS A 7 -55.72 -16.97 -4.53
CA LYS A 7 -55.50 -17.38 -3.13
C LYS A 7 -54.18 -16.89 -2.51
N VAL A 8 -53.92 -15.58 -2.49
CA VAL A 8 -53.00 -14.94 -1.52
C VAL A 8 -53.48 -13.50 -1.24
N CYS A 9 -54.69 -13.36 -0.69
CA CYS A 9 -55.17 -12.09 -0.13
C CYS A 9 -56.24 -12.39 0.93
N ALA A 10 -55.86 -13.14 1.96
CA ALA A 10 -56.70 -13.42 3.13
C ALA A 10 -55.84 -14.00 4.26
N SER A 11 -55.01 -13.16 4.87
CA SER A 11 -54.56 -13.37 6.25
C SER A 11 -54.26 -12.03 6.91
N LEU A 12 -55.26 -11.15 6.88
CA LEU A 12 -55.37 -9.94 7.68
C LEU A 12 -56.74 -9.99 8.35
N ARG A 13 -56.78 -10.55 9.57
CA ARG A 13 -57.74 -10.28 10.66
C ARG A 13 -57.78 -11.47 11.62
N HIS A 14 -56.98 -11.38 12.69
CA HIS A 14 -57.42 -11.55 14.08
C HIS A 14 -56.20 -11.54 15.01
N SER A 15 -55.94 -10.40 15.64
CA SER A 15 -55.72 -10.32 17.09
C SER A 15 -55.62 -8.84 17.49
N SER A 16 -56.75 -8.15 17.43
CA SER A 16 -56.97 -6.92 18.17
C SER A 16 -57.24 -7.29 19.64
N ARG A 17 -56.19 -7.28 20.47
CA ARG A 17 -56.36 -7.07 21.91
C ARG A 17 -56.06 -5.60 22.19
N ALA A 18 -57.04 -4.93 22.77
CA ALA A 18 -56.96 -3.56 23.22
C ALA A 18 -55.85 -3.41 24.28
N CYS A 19 -54.96 -2.46 24.08
CA CYS A 19 -54.16 -1.85 25.15
C CYS A 19 -54.31 -0.33 25.00
N SER A 20 -55.00 0.27 25.96
CA SER A 20 -55.02 1.69 26.25
C SER A 20 -53.72 2.09 26.94
N GLY A 21 -53.00 3.10 26.42
CA GLY A 21 -51.98 3.85 27.18
C GLY A 21 -50.63 4.08 26.49
N GLN A 22 -50.37 5.35 26.16
CA GLN A 22 -49.08 6.08 26.08
C GLN A 22 -47.93 5.60 25.16
N ASP A 23 -47.86 6.25 23.98
CA ASP A 23 -46.72 6.87 23.31
C ASP A 23 -45.27 6.44 23.68
N ASN A 24 -44.66 5.61 22.82
CA ASN A 24 -43.26 5.70 22.32
C ASN A 24 -42.75 4.45 21.58
N CYS A 25 -43.52 3.37 21.46
CA CYS A 25 -43.00 2.10 20.90
C CYS A 25 -43.07 1.94 19.37
N SER A 26 -43.77 2.80 18.62
CA SER A 26 -43.98 2.61 17.18
C SER A 26 -42.84 3.15 16.29
N ALA A 27 -42.26 4.30 16.63
CA ALA A 27 -41.27 4.99 15.78
C ALA A 27 -39.91 4.25 15.66
N GLN A 28 -39.52 3.45 16.65
CA GLN A 28 -38.28 2.67 16.61
C GLN A 28 -38.37 1.41 15.74
N SER A 29 -39.57 0.87 15.51
CA SER A 29 -39.75 -0.33 14.68
C SER A 29 -39.69 0.02 13.18
N GLU A 30 -40.35 1.11 12.78
CA GLU A 30 -40.33 1.59 11.39
C GLU A 30 -38.94 2.07 10.95
N SER A 31 -38.17 2.71 11.84
CA SER A 31 -36.80 3.15 11.52
C SER A 31 -35.81 1.99 11.37
N LYS A 32 -35.94 0.94 12.19
CA LYS A 32 -35.15 -0.29 12.06
C LYS A 32 -35.45 -1.01 10.75
N ASP A 33 -36.73 -1.18 10.41
CA ASP A 33 -37.13 -1.81 9.15
C ASP A 33 -36.69 -0.98 7.93
N TYR A 34 -36.71 0.35 8.02
CA TYR A 34 -36.13 1.23 6.99
C TYR A 34 -34.62 1.06 6.87
N CYS A 35 -33.87 0.98 7.98
CA CYS A 35 -32.42 0.76 7.97
C CYS A 35 -32.04 -0.61 7.39
N TYR A 36 -32.80 -1.67 7.68
CA TYR A 36 -32.59 -2.97 7.07
C TYR A 36 -32.98 -2.95 5.59
N SER A 37 -34.18 -2.47 5.24
CA SER A 37 -34.73 -2.40 3.87
C SER A 37 -33.86 -1.59 2.89
N ALA A 38 -33.36 -0.42 3.32
CA ALA A 38 -32.45 0.40 2.52
C ALA A 38 -31.09 -0.28 2.24
N ARG A 39 -30.78 -1.36 2.96
CA ARG A 39 -29.53 -2.11 2.90
C ARG A 39 -29.67 -3.52 2.35
N ILE A 40 -30.89 -4.01 2.09
CA ILE A 40 -31.15 -5.34 1.52
C ILE A 40 -30.72 -5.36 0.06
N ARG A 41 -29.42 -5.50 -0.16
CA ARG A 41 -28.78 -6.06 -1.36
C ARG A 41 -27.36 -6.39 -0.94
N SER A 42 -27.07 -7.68 -0.76
CA SER A 42 -25.73 -8.29 -0.66
C SER A 42 -24.98 -8.32 0.68
N THR A 43 -25.49 -9.00 1.71
CA THR A 43 -24.59 -9.75 2.61
C THR A 43 -25.12 -11.17 2.84
N VAL A 44 -24.35 -12.17 2.39
CA VAL A 44 -24.67 -13.61 2.49
C VAL A 44 -24.70 -14.11 3.96
N LEU A 45 -24.45 -13.22 4.93
CA LEU A 45 -24.32 -13.54 6.35
C LEU A 45 -25.52 -13.07 7.20
N GLN A 46 -26.53 -12.42 6.62
CA GLN A 46 -27.74 -12.03 7.35
C GLN A 46 -28.52 -13.28 7.80
N GLY A 47 -28.73 -13.41 9.12
CA GLY A 47 -29.47 -14.51 9.74
C GLY A 47 -28.63 -15.52 10.55
N LEU A 48 -27.30 -15.40 10.54
CA LEU A 48 -26.43 -16.22 11.38
C LEU A 48 -26.32 -15.67 12.81
N PRO A 49 -26.25 -16.54 13.84
CA PRO A 49 -26.07 -16.09 15.23
C PRO A 49 -24.76 -15.30 15.36
N PHE A 50 -24.79 -14.24 16.19
CA PHE A 50 -23.62 -13.41 16.50
C PHE A 50 -22.93 -12.78 15.26
N GLY A 51 -23.71 -12.39 14.25
CA GLY A 51 -23.18 -11.75 13.04
C GLY A 51 -22.31 -12.65 12.16
N GLY A 52 -22.38 -13.98 12.35
CA GLY A 52 -21.63 -14.98 11.59
C GLY A 52 -20.16 -15.13 11.99
N VAL A 53 -19.68 -14.41 13.00
CA VAL A 53 -18.26 -14.40 13.41
C VAL A 53 -17.69 -15.80 13.69
N PRO A 54 -18.36 -16.67 14.49
CA PRO A 54 -17.81 -18.01 14.75
C PRO A 54 -17.74 -18.88 13.49
N THR A 55 -18.74 -18.77 12.61
CA THR A 55 -18.81 -19.51 11.34
C THR A 55 -17.70 -19.08 10.40
N VAL A 56 -17.52 -17.78 10.22
CA VAL A 56 -16.46 -17.20 9.38
C VAL A 56 -15.08 -17.61 9.91
N LEU A 57 -14.87 -17.50 11.23
CA LEU A 57 -13.62 -17.92 11.88
C LEU A 57 -13.29 -19.39 11.60
N ALA A 58 -14.26 -20.29 11.75
CA ALA A 58 -14.05 -21.71 11.49
C ALA A 58 -13.72 -21.99 10.01
N LEU A 59 -14.47 -21.39 9.08
CA LEU A 59 -14.24 -21.55 7.65
C LEU A 59 -12.88 -21.00 7.22
N ASP A 60 -12.52 -19.81 7.67
CA ASP A 60 -11.25 -19.16 7.33
C ASP A 60 -10.06 -19.93 7.93
N PHE A 61 -10.19 -20.46 9.14
CA PHE A 61 -9.17 -21.31 9.75
C PHE A 61 -8.99 -22.63 8.98
N MET A 62 -10.09 -23.29 8.58
CA MET A 62 -10.01 -24.51 7.76
C MET A 62 -9.38 -24.22 6.39
N CYS A 63 -9.76 -23.12 5.74
CA CYS A 63 -9.16 -22.68 4.48
C CYS A 63 -7.66 -22.40 4.65
N PHE A 64 -7.26 -21.75 5.75
CA PHE A 64 -5.86 -21.50 6.09
C PHE A 64 -5.05 -22.80 6.20
N LEU A 65 -5.58 -23.83 6.88
CA LEU A 65 -4.91 -25.13 6.97
C LEU A 65 -4.72 -25.78 5.59
N VAL A 66 -5.73 -25.71 4.72
CA VAL A 66 -5.64 -26.21 3.34
C VAL A 66 -4.56 -25.44 2.57
N LEU A 67 -4.53 -24.11 2.67
CA LEU A 67 -3.52 -23.28 2.01
C LEU A 67 -2.10 -23.56 2.52
N LEU A 68 -1.92 -23.81 3.82
CA LEU A 68 -0.64 -24.24 4.39
C LEU A 68 -0.21 -25.63 3.89
N PHE A 69 -1.17 -26.54 3.74
CA PHE A 69 -0.90 -27.86 3.16
C PHE A 69 -0.46 -27.74 1.69
N VAL A 70 -1.17 -26.94 0.89
CA VAL A 70 -0.80 -26.63 -0.49
C VAL A 70 0.59 -25.98 -0.55
N PHE A 71 0.87 -25.01 0.33
CA PHE A 71 2.19 -24.39 0.44
C PHE A 71 3.29 -25.41 0.73
N SER A 72 3.03 -26.37 1.64
CA SER A 72 3.98 -27.43 1.98
C SER A 72 4.25 -28.36 0.80
N ILE A 73 3.21 -28.75 0.05
CA ILE A 73 3.36 -29.54 -1.18
C ILE A 73 4.14 -28.74 -2.23
N LEU A 74 3.74 -27.50 -2.50
CA LEU A 74 4.41 -26.65 -3.49
C LEU A 74 5.88 -26.45 -3.12
N ARG A 75 6.22 -26.24 -1.85
CA ARG A 75 7.61 -26.11 -1.41
C ARG A 75 8.40 -27.40 -1.59
N LYS A 76 7.79 -28.57 -1.34
CA LYS A 76 8.44 -29.88 -1.53
C LYS A 76 8.65 -30.20 -3.02
N VAL A 77 7.65 -29.96 -3.87
CA VAL A 77 7.72 -30.19 -5.32
C VAL A 77 8.61 -29.15 -6.00
N ALA A 78 8.57 -27.90 -5.54
CA ALA A 78 9.39 -26.82 -6.05
C ALA A 78 10.79 -26.77 -5.41
N TRP A 79 11.17 -27.71 -4.54
CA TRP A 79 12.50 -27.75 -3.90
C TRP A 79 13.63 -27.87 -4.92
N ASP A 80 13.39 -28.49 -6.08
CA ASP A 80 14.31 -28.47 -7.23
C ASP A 80 14.48 -27.08 -7.89
N TYR A 81 13.58 -26.13 -7.62
CA TYR A 81 13.68 -24.73 -8.07
C TYR A 81 14.42 -23.84 -7.05
N GLY A 82 14.46 -24.22 -5.77
CA GLY A 82 15.13 -23.51 -4.68
C GLY A 82 16.66 -23.64 -4.69
N ARG A 83 17.22 -24.72 -5.26
CA ARG A 83 18.69 -24.91 -5.41
C ARG A 83 19.39 -23.85 -6.28
N LEU A 84 18.65 -23.01 -7.00
CA LEU A 84 19.22 -21.93 -7.84
C LEU A 84 19.34 -20.56 -7.14
N ALA A 85 18.89 -20.44 -5.89
CA ALA A 85 19.08 -19.24 -5.09
C ALA A 85 19.81 -19.61 -3.79
N LEU A 86 21.13 -19.77 -3.90
CA LEU A 86 22.12 -19.77 -2.80
C LEU A 86 21.79 -20.70 -1.61
N VAL A 87 22.44 -21.86 -1.64
CA VAL A 87 22.63 -22.76 -0.50
C VAL A 87 23.15 -21.97 0.69
N THR A 88 22.32 -21.85 1.74
CA THR A 88 22.77 -21.95 3.12
C THR A 88 21.77 -22.84 3.87
N ASP A 89 22.26 -23.99 4.31
CA ASP A 89 21.55 -24.90 5.19
C ASP A 89 21.38 -24.25 6.56
N ALA A 90 20.21 -23.68 6.82
CA ALA A 90 19.73 -23.38 8.17
C ALA A 90 18.22 -23.14 8.15
N ASP A 91 17.42 -24.22 8.18
CA ASP A 91 16.00 -24.13 8.56
C ASP A 91 15.89 -23.80 10.07
N ARG A 92 16.25 -22.57 10.48
CA ARG A 92 15.96 -22.05 11.82
C ARG A 92 14.98 -20.90 11.71
N TRP A 93 13.76 -21.14 12.19
CA TRP A 93 12.74 -20.12 12.48
C TRP A 93 13.23 -19.04 13.47
N GLY A 94 14.41 -19.23 14.08
CA GLY A 94 15.05 -18.33 15.04
C GLY A 94 16.21 -17.49 14.50
N ALA A 95 16.38 -17.33 13.18
CA ALA A 95 17.42 -16.46 12.60
C ALA A 95 17.40 -15.07 13.26
N GLY A 96 18.47 -14.69 13.95
CA GLY A 96 18.52 -13.45 14.75
C GLY A 96 18.38 -12.20 13.87
N ASP A 97 18.03 -11.06 14.48
CA ASP A 97 17.92 -9.78 13.76
C ASP A 97 19.22 -9.43 13.00
N GLU A 98 20.38 -9.86 13.52
CA GLU A 98 21.69 -9.67 12.87
C GLU A 98 21.84 -10.48 11.58
N GLU A 99 21.38 -11.73 11.57
CA GLU A 99 21.46 -12.60 10.39
C GLU A 99 20.53 -12.08 9.28
N ILE A 100 19.34 -11.59 9.65
CA ILE A 100 18.42 -10.93 8.72
C ILE A 100 19.05 -9.65 8.17
N ARG A 101 19.78 -8.89 9.00
CA ARG A 101 20.47 -7.67 8.59
C ARG A 101 21.53 -7.94 7.53
N GLU A 102 22.37 -8.95 7.74
CA GLU A 102 23.42 -9.33 6.80
C GLU A 102 22.85 -9.84 5.46
N LYS A 103 21.77 -10.62 5.52
CA LYS A 103 21.17 -11.24 4.32
C LYS A 103 20.23 -10.31 3.54
N CYS A 104 19.36 -9.61 4.24
CA CYS A 104 18.24 -8.85 3.67
C CYS A 104 18.44 -7.33 3.72
N GLY A 105 19.42 -6.83 4.49
CA GLY A 105 19.70 -5.41 4.67
C GLY A 105 18.98 -4.77 5.87
N GLU A 106 19.38 -3.53 6.20
CA GLU A 106 18.87 -2.75 7.34
C GLU A 106 17.37 -2.43 7.23
N ASP A 107 16.87 -2.14 6.03
CA ASP A 107 15.46 -1.77 5.83
C ASP A 107 14.48 -2.91 6.20
N ALA A 108 14.90 -4.17 6.02
CA ALA A 108 14.14 -5.34 6.46
C ALA A 108 14.03 -5.39 7.99
N VAL A 109 15.13 -5.11 8.69
CA VAL A 109 15.16 -5.08 10.17
C VAL A 109 14.30 -3.92 10.69
N HIS A 110 14.35 -2.74 10.05
CA HIS A 110 13.48 -1.62 10.40
C HIS A 110 11.99 -1.96 10.22
N TYR A 111 11.65 -2.63 9.12
CA TYR A 111 10.29 -3.12 8.88
C TYR A 111 9.80 -4.11 9.94
N LEU A 112 10.60 -5.13 10.26
CA LEU A 112 10.26 -6.12 11.29
C LEU A 112 10.23 -5.50 12.70
N SER A 113 11.11 -4.54 12.98
CA SER A 113 11.10 -3.75 14.21
C SER A 113 9.81 -2.94 14.34
N PHE A 114 9.35 -2.32 13.26
CA PHE A 114 8.09 -1.58 13.22
C PHE A 114 6.90 -2.47 13.56
N GLN A 115 6.83 -3.68 12.96
CA GLN A 115 5.80 -4.67 13.27
C GLN A 115 5.75 -5.03 14.77
N ARG A 116 6.92 -5.27 15.39
CA ARG A 116 7.00 -5.59 16.83
C ARG A 116 6.46 -4.48 17.72
N HIS A 117 6.69 -3.21 17.36
CA HIS A 117 6.15 -2.07 18.12
C HIS A 117 4.63 -1.94 17.96
N ILE A 118 4.08 -2.26 16.78
CA ILE A 118 2.62 -2.32 16.57
C ILE A 118 2.00 -3.49 17.35
N ILE A 119 2.63 -4.66 17.34
CA ILE A 119 2.18 -5.82 18.14
C ILE A 119 2.14 -5.44 19.62
N GLY A 120 3.22 -4.85 20.15
CA GLY A 120 3.25 -4.39 21.53
C GLY A 120 2.16 -3.36 21.85
N LEU A 121 1.89 -2.43 20.93
CA LEU A 121 0.79 -1.47 21.04
C LEU A 121 -0.58 -2.15 21.08
N LEU A 122 -0.84 -3.09 20.18
CA LEU A 122 -2.10 -3.85 20.12
C LEU A 122 -2.31 -4.77 21.33
N VAL A 123 -1.25 -5.31 21.94
CA VAL A 123 -1.38 -6.07 23.19
C VAL A 123 -1.91 -5.17 24.30
N VAL A 124 -1.33 -3.99 24.47
CA VAL A 124 -1.77 -3.03 25.51
C VAL A 124 -3.19 -2.55 25.23
N VAL A 125 -3.50 -2.17 23.99
CA VAL A 125 -4.86 -1.79 23.57
C VAL A 125 -5.84 -2.95 23.76
N GLY A 126 -5.42 -4.19 23.49
CA GLY A 126 -6.24 -5.40 23.66
C GLY A 126 -6.60 -5.65 25.12
N VAL A 127 -5.65 -5.52 26.04
CA VAL A 127 -5.91 -5.63 27.49
C VAL A 127 -6.91 -4.57 27.95
N LEU A 128 -6.77 -3.33 27.47
CA LEU A 128 -7.63 -2.21 27.86
C LEU A 128 -9.04 -2.34 27.25
N SER A 129 -9.15 -2.66 25.96
CA SER A 129 -10.42 -2.84 25.25
C SER A 129 -11.19 -4.07 25.75
N VAL A 130 -10.54 -5.23 25.83
CA VAL A 130 -11.23 -6.48 26.23
C VAL A 130 -11.41 -6.56 27.74
N GLY A 131 -10.45 -6.08 28.53
CA GLY A 131 -10.50 -6.14 29.99
C GLY A 131 -11.42 -5.12 30.64
N ILE A 132 -11.60 -3.93 30.03
CA ILE A 132 -12.38 -2.83 30.63
C ILE A 132 -13.55 -2.43 29.74
N VAL A 133 -13.32 -2.07 28.48
CA VAL A 133 -14.38 -1.53 27.60
C VAL A 133 -15.45 -2.60 27.29
N LEU A 134 -15.06 -3.84 27.04
CA LEU A 134 -15.99 -4.92 26.71
C LEU A 134 -16.97 -5.25 27.86
N PRO A 135 -16.52 -5.48 29.12
CA PRO A 135 -17.44 -5.63 30.25
C PRO A 135 -18.39 -4.44 30.45
N VAL A 136 -17.89 -3.22 30.25
CA VAL A 136 -18.73 -2.01 30.33
C VAL A 136 -19.81 -2.02 29.26
N ASN A 137 -19.51 -2.43 28.02
CA ASN A 137 -20.51 -2.58 26.97
C ASN A 137 -21.56 -3.65 27.31
N PHE A 138 -21.14 -4.77 27.92
CA PHE A 138 -22.05 -5.82 28.37
C PHE A 138 -22.98 -5.39 29.50
N SER A 139 -22.58 -4.44 30.35
CA SER A 139 -23.44 -3.90 31.41
C SER A 139 -24.61 -3.04 30.91
N GLY A 140 -24.60 -2.67 29.62
CA GLY A 140 -25.70 -1.94 29.00
C GLY A 140 -26.97 -2.80 28.87
N ASP A 141 -28.12 -2.14 28.89
CA ASP A 141 -29.45 -2.76 28.95
C ASP A 141 -30.40 -2.31 27.81
N LEU A 142 -29.86 -1.72 26.73
CA LEU A 142 -30.67 -1.26 25.59
C LEU A 142 -31.07 -2.35 24.61
N LEU A 143 -30.22 -3.35 24.42
CA LEU A 143 -30.47 -4.44 23.48
C LEU A 143 -31.04 -5.64 24.23
N GLU A 144 -31.93 -6.40 23.58
CA GLU A 144 -32.55 -7.59 24.16
C GLU A 144 -31.50 -8.56 24.72
N ASN A 145 -31.84 -9.22 25.83
CA ASN A 145 -30.98 -10.15 26.58
C ASN A 145 -30.75 -11.50 25.87
N ASN A 146 -30.59 -11.48 24.54
CA ASN A 146 -30.24 -12.65 23.75
C ASN A 146 -28.72 -12.80 23.67
N ALA A 147 -28.18 -13.94 24.12
CA ALA A 147 -26.75 -14.25 24.06
C ALA A 147 -26.19 -14.25 22.62
N TYR A 148 -27.06 -14.47 21.63
CA TYR A 148 -26.71 -14.49 20.21
C TYR A 148 -26.66 -13.12 19.54
N SER A 149 -27.01 -12.04 20.26
CA SER A 149 -26.98 -10.67 19.71
C SER A 149 -25.58 -10.07 19.80
N PHE A 150 -24.94 -9.88 18.64
CA PHE A 150 -23.62 -9.25 18.54
C PHE A 150 -23.61 -7.83 19.13
N GLY A 151 -24.72 -7.09 19.04
CA GLY A 151 -24.75 -5.71 19.47
C GLY A 151 -24.51 -5.49 20.95
N ARG A 152 -24.74 -6.50 21.79
CA ARG A 152 -24.45 -6.45 23.24
C ARG A 152 -22.98 -6.20 23.57
N THR A 153 -22.08 -6.56 22.66
CA THR A 153 -20.63 -6.42 22.86
C THR A 153 -20.10 -5.06 22.40
N THR A 154 -21.00 -4.20 21.91
CA THR A 154 -20.64 -2.91 21.29
C THR A 154 -21.16 -1.75 22.13
N ILE A 155 -20.59 -0.56 21.89
CA ILE A 155 -21.01 0.70 22.51
C ILE A 155 -22.51 1.00 22.28
N ALA A 156 -23.13 0.41 21.25
CA ALA A 156 -24.55 0.56 20.95
C ALA A 156 -25.45 0.08 22.12
N ASN A 157 -24.97 -0.83 22.97
CA ASN A 157 -25.74 -1.35 24.11
C ASN A 157 -25.89 -0.36 25.30
N LEU A 158 -25.15 0.76 25.31
CA LEU A 158 -25.13 1.72 26.42
C LEU A 158 -26.14 2.87 26.29
N LYS A 159 -26.87 3.20 27.38
CA LYS A 159 -27.90 4.25 27.39
C LYS A 159 -27.31 5.65 27.22
N SER A 160 -27.97 6.46 26.39
CA SER A 160 -27.69 7.89 26.22
C SER A 160 -27.90 8.61 27.56
N GLY A 161 -26.83 9.16 28.15
CA GLY A 161 -26.87 9.88 29.44
C GLY A 161 -26.13 9.21 30.61
N THR A 162 -25.58 8.01 30.41
CA THR A 162 -24.74 7.36 31.44
C THR A 162 -23.32 7.93 31.45
N ASN A 163 -22.72 8.07 32.65
CA ASN A 163 -21.32 8.49 32.81
C ASN A 163 -20.32 7.48 32.19
N LEU A 164 -20.79 6.30 31.76
CA LEU A 164 -19.98 5.27 31.10
C LEU A 164 -19.48 5.67 29.71
N LEU A 165 -20.13 6.63 29.04
CA LEU A 165 -19.65 7.13 27.75
C LEU A 165 -18.33 7.90 27.88
N TRP A 166 -18.08 8.54 29.03
CA TRP A 166 -16.82 9.22 29.33
C TRP A 166 -15.62 8.26 29.30
N LEU A 167 -15.82 7.01 29.74
CA LEU A 167 -14.78 5.99 29.69
C LEU A 167 -14.29 5.77 28.25
N HIS A 168 -15.20 5.66 27.28
CA HIS A 168 -14.86 5.46 25.87
C HIS A 168 -14.03 6.61 25.31
N THR A 169 -14.44 7.84 25.63
CA THR A 169 -13.73 9.07 25.24
C THR A 169 -12.34 9.18 25.88
N SER A 170 -12.21 8.87 27.18
CA SER A 170 -10.92 8.89 27.88
C SER A 170 -9.96 7.83 27.33
N PHE A 171 -10.46 6.63 27.02
CA PHE A 171 -9.65 5.56 26.42
C PHE A 171 -9.21 5.92 24.99
N ALA A 172 -10.03 6.60 24.20
CA ALA A 172 -9.64 7.09 22.87
C ALA A 172 -8.44 8.05 22.94
N PHE A 173 -8.46 8.98 23.90
CA PHE A 173 -7.33 9.88 24.14
C PHE A 173 -6.09 9.12 24.63
N MET A 174 -6.25 8.16 25.53
CA MET A 174 -5.15 7.31 25.98
C MET A 174 -4.53 6.49 24.82
N TYR A 175 -5.34 5.98 23.89
CA TYR A 175 -4.86 5.23 22.72
C TYR A 175 -4.05 6.12 21.77
N LEU A 176 -4.44 7.39 21.61
CA LEU A 176 -3.63 8.38 20.88
C LEU A 176 -2.26 8.55 21.54
N LEU A 177 -2.21 8.80 22.85
CA LEU A 177 -0.95 8.99 23.59
C LEU A 177 -0.05 7.75 23.51
N LEU A 178 -0.62 6.56 23.69
CA LEU A 178 0.10 5.29 23.63
C LEU A 178 0.67 5.04 22.22
N THR A 179 -0.10 5.35 21.17
CA THR A 179 0.35 5.23 19.78
C THR A 179 1.52 6.18 19.50
N VAL A 180 1.41 7.45 19.90
CA VAL A 180 2.49 8.45 19.75
C VAL A 180 3.74 8.03 20.53
N TYR A 181 3.58 7.53 21.76
CA TYR A 181 4.70 7.02 22.56
C TYR A 181 5.40 5.83 21.89
N SER A 182 4.65 4.82 21.45
CA SER A 182 5.19 3.63 20.79
C SER A 182 5.94 4.00 19.50
N MET A 183 5.34 4.87 18.69
CA MET A 183 5.93 5.35 17.44
C MET A 183 7.18 6.20 17.64
N ARG A 184 7.21 7.03 18.69
CA ARG A 184 8.40 7.80 19.08
C ARG A 184 9.54 6.89 19.53
N ARG A 185 9.22 5.84 20.31
CA ARG A 185 10.19 4.83 20.76
C ARG A 185 10.74 4.00 19.61
N HIS A 186 9.91 3.63 18.63
CA HIS A 186 10.38 2.98 17.42
C HIS A 186 11.35 3.88 16.65
N THR A 187 10.97 5.15 16.46
CA THR A 187 11.80 6.14 15.75
C THR A 187 13.15 6.35 16.43
N SER A 188 13.21 6.45 17.76
CA SER A 188 14.48 6.66 18.47
C SER A 188 15.44 5.47 18.37
N LYS A 189 14.90 4.26 18.15
CA LYS A 189 15.68 3.03 17.95
C LYS A 189 16.16 2.82 16.52
N MET A 190 15.65 3.56 15.54
CA MET A 190 16.14 3.50 14.16
C MET A 190 17.51 4.17 14.08
N HIS A 191 18.57 3.37 14.25
CA HIS A 191 19.95 3.81 14.14
C HIS A 191 20.52 3.36 12.79
N TYR A 192 20.41 4.20 11.76
CA TYR A 192 21.20 3.98 10.54
C TYR A 192 22.69 4.08 10.90
N LYS A 193 23.44 3.02 10.58
CA LYS A 193 24.91 3.00 10.64
C LYS A 193 25.47 3.91 9.54
N GLU A 194 26.68 4.41 9.76
CA GLU A 194 27.43 5.34 8.89
C GLU A 194 27.70 4.77 7.46
N ASP A 195 27.29 3.54 7.10
CA ASP A 195 27.48 2.97 5.74
C ASP A 195 26.67 3.68 4.63
N ASP A 196 25.81 4.65 4.97
CA ASP A 196 25.14 5.59 4.05
C ASP A 196 26.06 6.73 3.54
N LEU A 197 27.33 6.78 3.99
CA LEU A 197 28.35 7.78 3.64
C LEU A 197 28.49 8.05 2.13
N VAL A 198 28.15 7.10 1.24
CA VAL A 198 28.22 7.32 -0.22
C VAL A 198 27.34 8.48 -0.69
N GLY A 199 26.19 8.71 -0.03
CA GLY A 199 25.31 9.84 -0.31
C GLY A 199 25.80 11.15 0.30
N GLU A 200 26.61 11.09 1.36
CA GLU A 200 27.05 12.25 2.13
C GLU A 200 28.17 13.04 1.43
N PHE A 201 28.97 12.38 0.59
CA PHE A 201 29.97 13.04 -0.27
C PHE A 201 29.43 13.43 -1.66
N LYS A 202 28.22 13.02 -2.02
CA LYS A 202 27.69 13.14 -3.39
C LYS A 202 26.46 14.02 -3.44
N LEU A 203 26.46 15.02 -4.31
CA LEU A 203 25.29 15.82 -4.64
C LEU A 203 24.74 15.41 -5.99
N SER A 204 23.41 15.34 -6.06
CA SER A 204 22.67 15.37 -7.30
C SER A 204 22.22 16.80 -7.58
N LEU A 205 22.53 17.26 -8.80
CA LEU A 205 22.19 18.58 -9.29
C LEU A 205 21.23 18.46 -10.45
N THR A 206 20.15 19.24 -10.41
CA THR A 206 19.28 19.45 -11.57
C THR A 206 19.69 20.75 -12.27
N LEU A 207 20.19 20.62 -13.50
CA LEU A 207 20.74 21.67 -14.35
C LEU A 207 19.71 22.04 -15.42
N LYS A 208 19.38 23.33 -15.59
CA LYS A 208 18.49 23.78 -16.67
C LYS A 208 19.18 23.86 -18.04
N ASN A 209 20.48 24.16 -18.07
CA ASN A 209 21.25 24.28 -19.31
C ASN A 209 22.46 23.35 -19.30
N TYR A 210 22.89 22.96 -20.51
CA TYR A 210 24.05 22.09 -20.72
C TYR A 210 25.33 22.80 -20.33
N SER A 211 25.94 22.36 -19.23
CA SER A 211 27.20 22.87 -18.73
C SER A 211 28.32 21.89 -19.07
N ASN A 212 29.46 22.39 -19.55
CA ASN A 212 30.67 21.58 -19.65
C ASN A 212 31.08 21.13 -18.22
N VAL A 213 31.46 19.86 -18.05
CA VAL A 213 31.90 19.27 -16.76
C VAL A 213 32.98 20.15 -16.11
N SER A 214 33.89 20.70 -16.93
CA SER A 214 34.95 21.60 -16.47
C SER A 214 34.42 22.87 -15.82
N GLY A 215 33.35 23.46 -16.36
CA GLY A 215 32.73 24.67 -15.80
C GLY A 215 32.07 24.39 -14.44
N LEU A 216 31.45 23.21 -14.28
CA LEU A 216 30.86 22.79 -13.01
C LEU A 216 31.93 22.62 -11.92
N CYS A 217 33.05 21.99 -12.24
CA CYS A 217 34.16 21.83 -11.32
C CYS A 217 34.80 23.17 -10.94
N LEU A 218 34.95 24.08 -11.91
CA LEU A 218 35.50 25.43 -11.68
C LEU A 218 34.58 26.28 -10.80
N PHE A 219 33.26 26.20 -11.03
CA PHE A 219 32.27 26.87 -10.19
C PHE A 219 32.44 26.50 -8.71
N PHE A 220 32.44 25.21 -8.39
CA PHE A 220 32.53 24.76 -6.98
C PHE A 220 33.86 25.11 -6.31
N ARG A 221 34.97 25.07 -7.07
CA ARG A 221 36.29 25.48 -6.57
C ARG A 221 36.38 26.98 -6.27
N GLN A 222 35.68 27.81 -7.03
CA GLN A 222 35.70 29.27 -6.84
C GLN A 222 34.66 29.75 -5.83
N ALA A 223 33.47 29.15 -5.82
CA ALA A 223 32.37 29.57 -4.94
C ALA A 223 32.56 29.12 -3.49
N TYR A 224 33.32 28.05 -3.24
CA TYR A 224 33.55 27.50 -1.90
C TYR A 224 35.05 27.32 -1.65
N GLU A 225 35.59 28.04 -0.68
CA GLU A 225 36.98 27.93 -0.26
C GLU A 225 37.30 26.51 0.23
N ASN A 226 38.49 25.98 -0.10
CA ASN A 226 38.92 24.62 0.23
C ASN A 226 37.99 23.49 -0.30
N CYS A 227 37.19 23.76 -1.34
CA CYS A 227 36.34 22.77 -1.98
C CYS A 227 37.10 21.99 -3.07
N THR A 228 37.30 20.70 -2.85
CA THR A 228 37.88 19.77 -3.82
C THR A 228 36.79 18.86 -4.38
N VAL A 229 36.46 19.09 -5.65
CA VAL A 229 35.61 18.19 -6.44
C VAL A 229 36.46 17.01 -6.92
N LEU A 230 36.13 15.80 -6.48
CA LEU A 230 36.79 14.57 -6.89
C LEU A 230 36.34 14.13 -8.28
N GLU A 231 35.03 14.19 -8.52
CA GLU A 231 34.45 13.74 -9.78
C GLU A 231 33.11 14.42 -10.05
N ALA A 232 32.87 14.81 -11.31
CA ALA A 232 31.58 15.30 -11.77
C ALA A 232 31.15 14.51 -13.02
N ARG A 233 29.94 13.92 -12.98
CA ARG A 233 29.37 13.14 -14.08
C ARG A 233 28.02 13.70 -14.49
N ILE A 234 27.88 14.01 -15.79
CA ILE A 234 26.60 14.39 -16.39
C ILE A 234 25.79 13.13 -16.69
N CYS A 235 24.49 13.20 -16.45
CA CYS A 235 23.54 12.12 -16.74
C CYS A 235 23.04 12.22 -18.18
N TYR A 236 23.04 11.08 -18.86
CA TYR A 236 22.58 10.94 -20.25
C TYR A 236 21.41 9.96 -20.33
N ASN A 237 20.61 10.07 -21.39
CA ASN A 237 19.56 9.09 -21.66
C ASN A 237 20.17 7.74 -22.07
N VAL A 238 20.17 6.78 -21.13
CA VAL A 238 20.70 5.43 -21.33
C VAL A 238 19.63 4.34 -21.36
N ALA A 239 18.34 4.68 -21.30
CA ALA A 239 17.26 3.71 -21.13
C ALA A 239 17.27 2.63 -22.25
N LYS A 240 17.36 3.07 -23.51
CA LYS A 240 17.45 2.16 -24.66
C LYS A 240 18.77 1.39 -24.71
N LEU A 241 19.88 2.00 -24.29
CA LEU A 241 21.17 1.33 -24.24
C LEU A 241 21.17 0.20 -23.19
N MET A 242 20.51 0.43 -22.04
CA MET A 242 20.36 -0.55 -20.97
C MET A 242 19.50 -1.73 -21.42
N SER A 243 18.37 -1.48 -22.08
CA SER A 243 17.51 -2.56 -22.59
C SER A 243 18.24 -3.42 -23.63
N LEU A 244 18.94 -2.81 -24.59
CA LEU A 244 19.78 -3.52 -25.55
C LEU A 244 20.89 -4.34 -24.87
N ASN A 245 21.54 -3.80 -23.84
CA ASN A 245 22.58 -4.53 -23.10
C ASN A 245 22.01 -5.72 -22.31
N ALA A 246 20.82 -5.58 -21.73
CA ALA A 246 20.14 -6.67 -21.03
C ALA A 246 19.77 -7.80 -22.01
N GLU A 247 19.21 -7.45 -23.18
CA GLU A 247 18.93 -8.42 -24.24
C GLU A 247 20.18 -9.09 -24.79
N ARG A 248 21.27 -8.32 -24.98
CA ARG A 248 22.57 -8.85 -25.42
C ARG A 248 23.12 -9.86 -24.42
N LYS A 249 23.20 -9.51 -23.13
CA LYS A 249 23.67 -10.42 -22.07
C LYS A 249 22.80 -11.69 -21.97
N LYS A 250 21.48 -11.55 -22.14
CA LYS A 250 20.57 -12.70 -22.21
C LYS A 250 20.91 -13.61 -23.40
N THR A 251 21.10 -13.02 -24.58
CA THR A 251 21.45 -13.71 -25.83
C THR A 251 22.81 -14.42 -25.73
N GLU A 252 23.83 -13.76 -25.19
CA GLU A 252 25.17 -14.33 -24.96
C GLU A 252 25.13 -15.56 -24.04
N ARG A 253 24.34 -15.50 -22.97
CA ARG A 253 24.13 -16.64 -22.07
C ARG A 253 23.41 -17.79 -22.76
N SER A 254 22.37 -17.49 -23.55
CA SER A 254 21.65 -18.50 -24.31
C SER A 254 22.54 -19.16 -25.37
N LYS A 255 23.34 -18.38 -26.10
CA LYS A 255 24.34 -18.87 -27.05
C LYS A 255 25.30 -19.84 -26.37
N LYS A 256 25.93 -19.40 -25.26
CA LYS A 256 26.88 -20.21 -24.50
C LYS A 256 26.27 -21.55 -24.09
N PHE A 257 25.03 -21.55 -23.61
CA PHE A 257 24.33 -22.78 -23.25
C PHE A 257 24.20 -23.77 -24.42
N PHE A 258 23.79 -23.30 -25.60
CA PHE A 258 23.66 -24.18 -26.77
C PHE A 258 25.00 -24.60 -27.37
N THR A 259 26.02 -23.75 -27.32
CA THR A 259 27.39 -24.13 -27.70
C THR A 259 27.94 -25.22 -26.76
N ASP A 260 27.77 -25.06 -25.45
CA ASP A 260 28.19 -26.06 -24.45
C ASP A 260 27.41 -27.39 -24.62
N LEU A 261 26.14 -27.32 -25.03
CA LEU A 261 25.31 -28.50 -25.31
C LEU A 261 25.78 -29.23 -26.58
N MET A 262 26.01 -28.48 -27.66
CA MET A 262 26.54 -29.02 -28.92
C MET A 262 27.91 -29.68 -28.72
N ALA A 263 28.79 -29.10 -27.90
CA ALA A 263 30.09 -29.68 -27.59
C ALA A 263 29.99 -31.00 -26.79
N LYS A 264 28.91 -31.22 -26.05
CA LYS A 264 28.69 -32.45 -25.28
C LYS A 264 28.00 -33.53 -26.11
N GLU A 265 26.90 -33.18 -26.76
CA GLU A 265 26.04 -34.15 -27.44
C GLU A 265 26.44 -34.36 -28.91
N HIS A 266 27.30 -33.50 -29.46
CA HIS A 266 27.73 -33.52 -30.86
C HIS A 266 26.59 -33.43 -31.89
N VAL A 267 25.38 -33.06 -31.45
CA VAL A 267 24.18 -32.91 -32.29
C VAL A 267 23.74 -31.45 -32.25
N PRO A 268 23.47 -30.82 -33.42
CA PRO A 268 22.93 -29.47 -33.47
C PRO A 268 21.50 -29.43 -32.94
N THR A 269 21.24 -28.56 -31.96
CA THR A 269 19.89 -28.35 -31.42
C THR A 269 19.09 -27.39 -32.30
N MET A 270 17.90 -27.82 -32.73
CA MET A 270 16.96 -26.99 -33.48
C MET A 270 16.03 -26.24 -32.51
N ILE A 271 15.74 -24.96 -32.80
CA ILE A 271 14.84 -24.13 -32.00
C ILE A 271 13.83 -23.41 -32.88
N ASN A 272 12.62 -23.20 -32.34
CA ASN A 272 11.63 -22.33 -32.96
C ASN A 272 11.75 -20.89 -32.40
N PRO A 273 11.99 -19.87 -33.25
CA PRO A 273 12.19 -18.48 -32.80
C PRO A 273 10.92 -17.75 -32.33
N LYS A 274 9.72 -18.35 -32.48
CA LYS A 274 8.43 -17.75 -32.10
C LYS A 274 8.10 -17.95 -30.60
N PRO A 275 7.29 -17.07 -29.99
CA PRO A 275 6.77 -17.29 -28.63
C PRO A 275 6.00 -18.62 -28.55
N CYS A 276 6.14 -19.35 -27.44
CA CYS A 276 5.61 -20.71 -27.26
C CYS A 276 6.19 -21.78 -28.20
N GLY A 277 7.37 -21.56 -28.80
CA GLY A 277 8.01 -22.51 -29.72
C GLY A 277 8.21 -23.93 -29.19
N HIS A 278 8.25 -24.12 -27.86
CA HIS A 278 8.33 -25.44 -27.21
C HIS A 278 6.96 -26.12 -26.99
N LEU A 279 5.86 -25.35 -26.95
CA LEU A 279 4.50 -25.88 -26.75
C LEU A 279 3.79 -26.15 -28.08
N CYS A 280 4.33 -25.64 -29.19
CA CYS A 280 3.80 -25.84 -30.52
C CYS A 280 4.33 -27.16 -31.08
N CYS A 281 3.55 -28.24 -30.96
CA CYS A 281 3.88 -29.57 -31.48
C CYS A 281 3.64 -29.70 -33.00
N CYS A 282 3.13 -28.65 -33.65
CA CYS A 282 2.68 -28.70 -35.04
C CYS A 282 3.60 -27.83 -35.92
N ALA A 283 4.16 -28.43 -36.98
CA ALA A 283 4.89 -27.73 -38.03
C ALA A 283 3.93 -26.89 -38.89
N ILE A 284 3.51 -25.75 -38.35
CA ILE A 284 2.71 -24.76 -39.09
C ILE A 284 3.65 -23.98 -40.00
N THR A 285 3.24 -23.72 -41.24
CA THR A 285 3.96 -22.85 -42.18
C THR A 285 4.25 -21.48 -41.54
N GLY A 286 5.54 -21.13 -41.41
CA GLY A 286 6.01 -19.93 -40.69
C GLY A 286 6.60 -20.17 -39.29
N CYS A 287 6.68 -21.42 -38.84
CA CYS A 287 7.37 -21.89 -37.63
C CYS A 287 8.60 -22.77 -37.98
N GLU A 288 9.39 -22.35 -38.96
CA GLU A 288 10.60 -23.08 -39.34
C GLU A 288 11.59 -23.14 -38.18
N GLU A 289 12.13 -24.33 -37.94
CA GLU A 289 13.16 -24.53 -36.94
C GLU A 289 14.50 -24.03 -37.48
N GLU A 290 15.18 -23.20 -36.69
CA GLU A 290 16.52 -22.72 -37.00
C GLU A 290 17.53 -23.36 -36.05
N GLU A 291 18.75 -23.59 -36.51
CA GLU A 291 19.84 -24.06 -35.66
C GLU A 291 20.13 -23.05 -34.54
N ALA A 292 20.12 -23.50 -33.28
CA ALA A 292 20.18 -22.63 -32.12
C ALA A 292 21.44 -21.76 -32.07
N VAL A 293 22.62 -22.35 -32.33
CA VAL A 293 23.89 -21.62 -32.27
C VAL A 293 23.97 -20.57 -33.36
N SER A 294 23.56 -20.90 -34.59
CA SER A 294 23.48 -19.95 -35.70
C SER A 294 22.51 -18.79 -35.40
N TYR A 295 21.30 -19.10 -34.92
CA TYR A 295 20.29 -18.09 -34.54
C TYR A 295 20.83 -17.12 -33.48
N TYR A 296 21.36 -17.63 -32.36
CA TYR A 296 21.85 -16.77 -31.28
C TYR A 296 23.11 -16.01 -31.70
N THR A 297 23.94 -16.55 -32.60
CA THR A 297 25.10 -15.84 -33.15
C THR A 297 24.67 -14.65 -34.01
N LYS A 298 23.71 -14.85 -34.92
CA LYS A 298 23.14 -13.77 -35.74
C LYS A 298 22.46 -12.70 -34.87
N ARG A 299 21.73 -13.12 -33.84
CA ARG A 299 21.06 -12.22 -32.89
C ARG A 299 22.04 -11.42 -32.05
N GLU A 300 23.12 -12.05 -31.57
CA GLU A 300 24.19 -11.39 -30.83
C GLU A 300 24.88 -10.32 -31.69
N ALA A 301 25.21 -10.64 -32.93
CA ALA A 301 25.84 -9.70 -33.86
C ALA A 301 24.94 -8.48 -34.12
N LYS A 302 23.64 -8.71 -34.37
CA LYS A 302 22.65 -7.62 -34.53
C LYS A 302 22.56 -6.73 -33.29
N LEU A 303 22.46 -7.33 -32.10
CA LEU A 303 22.37 -6.59 -30.84
C LEU A 303 23.65 -5.81 -30.52
N LYS A 304 24.83 -6.35 -30.85
CA LYS A 304 26.12 -5.65 -30.70
C LYS A 304 26.18 -4.41 -31.59
N GLU A 305 25.72 -4.52 -32.84
CA GLU A 305 25.71 -3.39 -33.76
C GLU A 305 24.69 -2.31 -33.35
N GLU A 306 23.49 -2.70 -32.95
CA GLU A 306 22.49 -1.76 -32.42
C GLU A 306 22.97 -1.08 -31.13
N TYR A 307 23.63 -1.83 -30.24
CA TYR A 307 24.24 -1.29 -29.03
C TYR A 307 25.33 -0.26 -29.35
N ARG A 308 26.22 -0.55 -30.31
CA ARG A 308 27.27 0.37 -30.74
C ARG A 308 26.68 1.67 -31.30
N LYS A 309 25.71 1.56 -32.21
CA LYS A 309 25.00 2.71 -32.80
C LYS A 309 24.30 3.57 -31.74
N GLU A 310 23.67 2.96 -30.74
CA GLU A 310 23.03 3.73 -29.68
C GLU A 310 24.06 4.33 -28.73
N LYS A 311 25.15 3.63 -28.40
CA LYS A 311 26.24 4.12 -27.53
C LYS A 311 26.84 5.42 -28.05
N GLU A 312 27.06 5.52 -29.36
CA GLU A 312 27.57 6.75 -30.01
C GLU A 312 26.58 7.92 -29.87
N LYS A 313 25.27 7.64 -29.85
CA LYS A 313 24.20 8.64 -29.73
C LYS A 313 23.92 9.09 -28.29
N VAL A 314 24.38 8.38 -27.27
CA VAL A 314 24.06 8.70 -25.87
C VAL A 314 24.58 10.08 -25.46
N HIS A 315 25.78 10.44 -25.91
CA HIS A 315 26.40 11.72 -25.57
C HIS A 315 25.65 12.94 -26.13
N THR A 316 24.77 12.76 -27.12
CA THR A 316 23.97 13.86 -27.70
C THR A 316 22.66 14.11 -26.95
N LYS A 317 22.33 13.28 -25.94
CA LYS A 317 21.06 13.35 -25.19
C LYS A 317 21.30 13.55 -23.68
N PRO A 318 21.79 14.72 -23.24
CA PRO A 318 21.93 15.03 -21.81
C PRO A 318 20.56 15.22 -21.13
N LEU A 319 20.47 14.85 -19.86
CA LEU A 319 19.21 14.89 -19.09
C LEU A 319 19.05 16.15 -18.22
N GLY A 320 20.04 17.04 -18.21
CA GLY A 320 20.05 18.19 -17.29
C GLY A 320 20.19 17.75 -15.83
N MET A 321 20.94 16.68 -15.57
CA MET A 321 21.26 16.23 -14.22
C MET A 321 22.74 15.88 -14.12
N ALA A 322 23.38 16.18 -12.99
CA ALA A 322 24.76 15.81 -12.72
C ALA A 322 24.93 15.24 -11.31
N PHE A 323 25.84 14.27 -11.16
CA PHE A 323 26.33 13.81 -9.88
C PHE A 323 27.72 14.37 -9.64
N VAL A 324 27.91 15.04 -8.51
CA VAL A 324 29.19 15.65 -8.12
C VAL A 324 29.63 15.03 -6.80
N THR A 325 30.85 14.52 -6.77
CA THR A 325 31.48 13.91 -5.61
C THR A 325 32.52 14.86 -5.04
N PHE A 326 32.40 15.17 -3.76
CA PHE A 326 33.30 16.04 -3.01
C PHE A 326 34.21 15.20 -2.10
N GLN A 327 35.36 15.76 -1.73
CA GLN A 327 36.29 15.06 -0.82
C GLN A 327 35.79 15.03 0.63
N ASN A 328 35.10 16.09 1.07
CA ASN A 328 34.70 16.28 2.46
C ASN A 328 33.17 16.36 2.60
N GLU A 329 32.59 15.55 3.50
CA GLU A 329 31.16 15.58 3.84
C GLU A 329 30.73 16.95 4.35
N ALA A 330 31.53 17.59 5.22
CA ALA A 330 31.23 18.90 5.76
C ALA A 330 31.03 19.95 4.66
N MET A 331 31.81 19.86 3.58
CA MET A 331 31.67 20.75 2.43
C MET A 331 30.35 20.51 1.70
N THR A 332 29.99 19.23 1.49
CA THR A 332 28.70 18.87 0.91
C THR A 332 27.52 19.40 1.71
N ALA A 333 27.59 19.32 3.05
CA ALA A 333 26.57 19.87 3.93
C ALA A 333 26.49 21.41 3.87
N ILE A 334 27.63 22.10 3.77
CA ILE A 334 27.69 23.57 3.60
C ILE A 334 27.05 23.98 2.28
N ILE A 335 27.44 23.35 1.16
CA ILE A 335 26.88 23.60 -0.17
C ILE A 335 25.37 23.36 -0.15
N LEU A 336 24.93 22.22 0.41
CA LEU A 336 23.52 21.90 0.48
C LEU A 336 22.75 22.93 1.33
N LYS A 337 23.32 23.38 2.45
CA LYS A 337 22.72 24.39 3.31
C LYS A 337 22.61 25.73 2.58
N ASP A 338 23.64 26.13 1.85
CA ASP A 338 23.69 27.38 1.08
C ASP A 338 22.63 27.40 -0.03
N PHE A 339 22.55 26.35 -0.85
CA PHE A 339 21.52 26.23 -1.89
C PHE A 339 20.09 26.10 -1.33
N ASN A 340 19.93 25.60 -0.11
CA ASN A 340 18.63 25.48 0.57
C ASN A 340 18.37 26.60 1.60
N ALA A 341 19.23 27.61 1.70
CA ALA A 341 19.12 28.72 2.64
C ALA A 341 18.07 29.75 2.18
N CYS A 342 16.82 29.30 2.01
CA CYS A 342 15.55 30.05 2.15
C CYS A 342 14.45 29.30 1.40
N GLN A 343 13.81 28.35 2.09
CA GLN A 343 12.42 28.02 1.85
C GLN A 343 11.69 28.19 3.19
N VAL A 344 10.77 29.16 3.24
CA VAL A 344 9.81 29.50 4.32
C VAL A 344 10.25 30.60 5.31
N GLN A 345 9.91 31.85 4.99
CA GLN A 345 8.89 32.65 5.71
C GLN A 345 8.47 33.82 4.79
N GLY A 346 7.25 34.34 4.98
CA GLY A 346 6.54 35.21 4.05
C GLY A 346 7.32 36.39 3.44
N CYS A 347 6.87 36.79 2.24
CA CYS A 347 7.24 37.97 1.47
C CYS A 347 8.75 38.34 1.43
N ARG A 348 9.41 37.85 0.36
CA ARG A 348 10.73 38.29 -0.17
C ARG A 348 11.94 38.10 0.75
N CYS A 349 12.46 36.88 0.84
CA CYS A 349 13.89 36.63 1.05
C CYS A 349 14.27 35.33 0.34
N ARG A 350 14.90 35.42 -0.84
CA ARG A 350 15.64 34.31 -1.46
C ARG A 350 17.10 34.71 -1.33
N GLN A 351 17.81 34.16 -0.34
CA GLN A 351 19.25 34.34 -0.29
C GLN A 351 19.83 33.63 -1.51
N GLU A 352 20.59 34.35 -2.32
CA GLU A 352 21.24 33.76 -3.49
C GLU A 352 22.43 32.91 -3.01
N PRO A 353 22.62 31.70 -3.57
CA PRO A 353 23.77 30.85 -3.23
C PRO A 353 25.08 31.56 -3.59
N GLN A 354 26.18 31.11 -3.00
CA GLN A 354 27.52 31.62 -3.30
C GLN A 354 27.76 31.70 -4.81
N SER A 355 28.12 32.90 -5.27
CA SER A 355 28.32 33.17 -6.69
C SER A 355 29.79 33.00 -7.08
N SER A 356 30.02 32.66 -8.34
CA SER A 356 31.33 32.71 -8.97
C SER A 356 31.20 33.28 -10.38
N GLN A 357 32.33 33.48 -11.06
CA GLN A 357 32.36 34.00 -12.44
C GLN A 357 31.58 33.11 -13.43
N PHE A 358 31.37 31.84 -13.09
CA PHE A 358 30.60 30.89 -13.88
C PHE A 358 29.10 30.85 -13.51
N SER A 359 28.66 31.57 -12.48
CA SER A 359 27.30 31.49 -11.95
C SER A 359 26.22 31.87 -12.96
N GLU A 360 26.46 32.95 -13.71
CA GLU A 360 25.54 33.45 -14.73
C GLU A 360 25.49 32.51 -15.94
N ALA A 361 26.66 32.07 -16.44
CA ALA A 361 26.77 31.13 -17.55
C ALA A 361 26.11 29.76 -17.27
N LEU A 362 26.09 29.37 -15.99
CA LEU A 362 25.54 28.09 -15.53
C LEU A 362 24.09 28.19 -15.02
N HIS A 363 23.53 29.40 -14.92
CA HIS A 363 22.22 29.69 -14.33
C HIS A 363 22.01 29.03 -12.96
N VAL A 364 23.00 29.20 -12.06
CA VAL A 364 23.05 28.53 -10.75
C VAL A 364 21.82 28.79 -9.88
N HIS A 365 21.22 29.98 -10.00
CA HIS A 365 19.97 30.35 -9.30
C HIS A 365 18.77 29.44 -9.61
N SER A 366 18.84 28.64 -10.68
CA SER A 366 17.79 27.71 -11.08
C SER A 366 18.05 26.26 -10.68
N TRP A 367 19.19 25.98 -10.05
CA TRP A 367 19.59 24.64 -9.68
C TRP A 367 18.80 24.13 -8.47
N SER A 368 18.49 22.84 -8.49
CA SER A 368 18.05 22.12 -7.31
C SER A 368 19.14 21.15 -6.90
N VAL A 369 19.59 21.26 -5.65
CA VAL A 369 20.69 20.49 -5.08
C VAL A 369 20.16 19.60 -3.96
N SER A 370 20.43 18.31 -4.03
CA SER A 370 20.08 17.35 -2.99
C SER A 370 21.13 16.25 -2.86
N TYR A 371 21.23 15.63 -1.68
CA TYR A 371 22.09 14.45 -1.49
C TYR A 371 21.76 13.38 -2.53
N ALA A 372 22.80 12.81 -3.12
CA ALA A 372 22.63 11.76 -4.11
C ALA A 372 22.14 10.47 -3.43
N PRO A 373 21.10 9.81 -3.99
CA PRO A 373 20.69 8.50 -3.50
C PRO A 373 21.75 7.43 -3.77
N ASP A 374 21.71 6.33 -3.02
CA ASP A 374 22.54 5.14 -3.31
C ASP A 374 22.31 4.68 -4.77
N PRO A 375 23.37 4.27 -5.51
CA PRO A 375 23.24 3.83 -6.90
C PRO A 375 22.23 2.70 -7.13
N GLN A 376 21.99 1.84 -6.14
CA GLN A 376 20.98 0.77 -6.19
C GLN A 376 19.55 1.30 -6.02
N ASN A 377 19.38 2.47 -5.39
CA ASN A 377 18.09 3.13 -5.25
C ASN A 377 17.70 3.92 -6.53
N VAL A 378 18.65 4.24 -7.40
CA VAL A 378 18.38 4.93 -8.68
C VAL A 378 17.88 3.95 -9.73
N ARG A 379 16.73 4.26 -10.34
CA ARG A 379 16.23 3.57 -11.53
C ARG A 379 16.66 4.31 -12.79
N TRP A 380 17.83 3.92 -13.28
CA TRP A 380 18.48 4.50 -14.45
C TRP A 380 17.61 4.51 -15.72
N GLU A 381 16.71 3.54 -15.88
CA GLU A 381 15.76 3.47 -17.01
C GLU A 381 14.72 4.60 -17.01
N HIS A 382 14.35 5.09 -15.82
CA HIS A 382 13.34 6.14 -15.66
C HIS A 382 13.94 7.54 -15.53
N LEU A 383 15.27 7.64 -15.37
CA LEU A 383 15.96 8.90 -15.17
C LEU A 383 15.71 9.90 -16.31
N SER A 384 15.45 9.41 -17.53
CA SER A 384 15.15 10.27 -18.68
C SER A 384 13.76 10.90 -18.66
N LEU A 385 12.85 10.40 -17.82
CA LEU A 385 11.47 10.87 -17.71
C LEU A 385 11.38 11.93 -16.60
N GLY A 386 11.94 13.11 -16.86
CA GLY A 386 11.96 14.22 -15.92
C GLY A 386 11.07 15.41 -16.34
N GLY A 387 10.94 16.40 -15.45
CA GLY A 387 10.35 17.70 -15.76
C GLY A 387 8.83 17.69 -15.96
N ILE A 388 8.35 18.57 -16.84
CA ILE A 388 6.91 18.82 -17.06
C ILE A 388 6.20 17.60 -17.64
N CYS A 389 6.85 16.85 -18.55
CA CYS A 389 6.28 15.64 -19.13
C CYS A 389 5.96 14.58 -18.07
N TRP A 390 6.82 14.46 -17.05
CA TRP A 390 6.58 13.58 -15.91
C TRP A 390 5.36 14.03 -15.09
N TRP A 391 5.24 15.33 -14.81
CA TRP A 391 4.09 15.88 -14.08
C TRP A 391 2.76 15.69 -14.83
N ILE A 392 2.74 15.92 -16.14
CA ILE A 392 1.54 15.68 -16.97
C ILE A 392 1.16 14.20 -16.92
N ARG A 393 2.14 13.30 -17.09
CA ARG A 393 1.91 11.85 -16.99
C ARG A 393 1.36 11.46 -15.61
N CYS A 394 1.96 11.97 -14.54
CA CYS A 394 1.52 11.77 -13.17
C CYS A 394 0.07 12.26 -12.99
N PHE A 395 -0.26 13.47 -13.46
CA PHE A 395 -1.60 14.02 -13.38
C PHE A 395 -2.62 13.16 -14.12
N ILE A 396 -2.36 12.80 -15.39
CA ILE A 396 -3.25 11.97 -16.21
C ILE A 396 -3.49 10.60 -15.54
N ILE A 397 -2.43 9.94 -15.08
CA ILE A 397 -2.55 8.63 -14.41
C ILE A 397 -3.39 8.75 -13.14
N ASN A 398 -3.16 9.78 -12.32
CA ASN A 398 -3.93 9.98 -11.09
C ASN A 398 -5.39 10.40 -11.37
N CYS A 399 -5.67 11.16 -12.43
CA CYS A 399 -7.03 11.47 -12.86
C CYS A 399 -7.76 10.22 -13.34
N ILE A 400 -7.13 9.39 -14.19
CA ILE A 400 -7.71 8.11 -14.64
C ILE A 400 -7.94 7.19 -13.44
N LEU A 401 -6.96 7.10 -12.54
CA LEU A 401 -7.07 6.32 -11.31
C LEU A 401 -8.25 6.81 -10.48
N PHE A 402 -8.34 8.12 -10.21
CA PHE A 402 -9.45 8.68 -9.44
C PHE A 402 -10.80 8.38 -10.07
N LEU A 403 -10.96 8.59 -11.39
CA LEU A 403 -12.21 8.29 -12.10
C LEU A 403 -12.54 6.80 -12.02
N LEU A 404 -11.58 5.94 -12.39
CA LEU A 404 -11.77 4.49 -12.34
C LEU A 404 -12.17 4.07 -10.94
N LEU A 405 -11.43 4.47 -9.91
CA LEU A 405 -11.72 4.12 -8.53
C LEU A 405 -13.05 4.71 -8.06
N PHE A 406 -13.42 5.93 -8.44
CA PHE A 406 -14.70 6.52 -8.06
C PHE A 406 -15.90 5.72 -8.61
N PHE A 407 -15.80 5.26 -9.87
CA PHE A 407 -16.87 4.50 -10.55
C PHE A 407 -16.87 2.99 -10.24
N LEU A 408 -15.69 2.35 -10.14
CA LEU A 408 -15.57 0.90 -9.98
C LEU A 408 -15.93 0.42 -8.56
N THR A 409 -15.93 1.32 -7.59
CA THR A 409 -16.02 0.99 -6.16
C THR A 409 -17.44 0.69 -5.71
N THR A 410 -18.43 0.84 -6.60
CA THR A 410 -19.77 0.34 -6.36
C THR A 410 -20.26 -0.57 -7.49
N PRO A 411 -19.87 -1.87 -7.49
CA PRO A 411 -20.38 -2.83 -8.48
C PRO A 411 -21.91 -2.97 -8.45
N ALA A 412 -22.52 -2.79 -7.28
CA ALA A 412 -23.99 -2.79 -7.11
C ALA A 412 -24.71 -1.64 -7.84
N ILE A 413 -24.06 -0.49 -8.05
CA ILE A 413 -24.63 0.64 -8.79
C ILE A 413 -24.42 0.48 -10.28
N ILE A 414 -23.32 -0.12 -10.75
CA ILE A 414 -23.18 -0.48 -12.17
C ILE A 414 -24.34 -1.41 -12.56
N ILE A 415 -24.65 -2.38 -11.70
CA ILE A 415 -25.75 -3.32 -11.96
C ILE A 415 -27.10 -2.61 -11.92
N SER A 416 -27.37 -1.75 -10.93
CA SER A 416 -28.66 -1.05 -10.83
C SER A 416 -28.83 0.08 -11.87
N THR A 417 -27.75 0.70 -12.34
CA THR A 417 -27.79 1.68 -13.44
C THR A 417 -27.88 0.99 -14.80
N MET A 418 -27.18 -0.12 -15.02
CA MET A 418 -27.33 -0.94 -16.23
C MET A 418 -28.78 -1.43 -16.40
N ASP A 419 -29.44 -1.75 -15.28
CA ASP A 419 -30.86 -2.09 -15.22
C ASP A 419 -31.76 -0.87 -15.52
N LYS A 420 -31.43 0.30 -14.94
CA LYS A 420 -32.16 1.56 -15.15
C LYS A 420 -32.02 2.13 -16.57
N PHE A 421 -30.92 1.86 -17.28
CA PHE A 421 -30.67 2.29 -18.66
C PHE A 421 -31.16 1.27 -19.71
N ASN A 422 -31.93 0.25 -19.34
CA ASN A 422 -32.51 -0.74 -20.26
C ASN A 422 -31.47 -1.51 -21.12
N VAL A 423 -30.18 -1.50 -20.72
CA VAL A 423 -29.11 -2.25 -21.39
C VAL A 423 -29.19 -3.75 -21.07
N THR A 424 -30.02 -4.12 -20.09
CA THR A 424 -30.35 -5.50 -19.68
C THR A 424 -31.47 -6.16 -20.50
N LYS A 425 -32.15 -5.48 -21.43
CA LYS A 425 -33.20 -6.10 -22.27
C LYS A 425 -32.75 -7.35 -23.07
N PRO A 426 -31.51 -7.45 -23.56
CA PRO A 426 -30.99 -8.69 -24.16
C PRO A 426 -30.71 -9.80 -23.13
N VAL A 427 -30.52 -9.44 -21.85
CA VAL A 427 -30.21 -10.36 -20.75
C VAL A 427 -31.48 -10.93 -20.10
N GLU A 428 -32.62 -10.20 -20.11
CA GLU A 428 -33.93 -10.76 -19.73
C GLU A 428 -34.35 -11.93 -20.63
N TYR A 429 -33.94 -11.94 -21.91
CA TYR A 429 -34.13 -13.08 -22.82
C TYR A 429 -33.26 -14.30 -22.43
N LEU A 430 -32.12 -14.07 -21.79
CA LEU A 430 -31.30 -15.10 -21.15
C LEU A 430 -31.77 -15.26 -19.72
N ASN A 431 -32.98 -15.81 -19.56
CA ASN A 431 -33.67 -16.03 -18.29
C ASN A 431 -33.01 -17.15 -17.44
N ASN A 432 -31.69 -17.09 -17.30
CA ASN A 432 -30.89 -18.10 -16.62
C ASN A 432 -30.52 -17.55 -15.23
N PRO A 433 -31.05 -18.12 -14.14
CA PRO A 433 -30.82 -17.64 -12.76
C PRO A 433 -29.33 -17.59 -12.38
N ILE A 434 -28.50 -18.35 -13.10
CA ILE A 434 -27.04 -18.30 -12.97
C ILE A 434 -26.50 -16.94 -13.39
N VAL A 435 -26.92 -16.37 -14.52
CA VAL A 435 -26.37 -15.07 -15.00
C VAL A 435 -26.85 -13.92 -14.13
N THR A 436 -28.11 -13.92 -13.70
CA THR A 436 -28.68 -12.80 -12.93
C THR A 436 -28.25 -12.79 -11.46
N GLN A 437 -27.92 -13.94 -10.86
CA GLN A 437 -27.48 -14.03 -9.46
C GLN A 437 -25.95 -14.15 -9.30
N PHE A 438 -25.27 -14.83 -10.22
CA PHE A 438 -23.83 -15.09 -10.10
C PHE A 438 -22.97 -13.95 -10.68
N PHE A 439 -23.39 -13.33 -11.79
CA PHE A 439 -22.62 -12.27 -12.45
C PHE A 439 -22.38 -11.06 -11.52
N PRO A 440 -23.39 -10.54 -10.79
CA PRO A 440 -23.18 -9.50 -9.77
C PRO A 440 -22.11 -9.81 -8.73
N THR A 441 -22.16 -11.03 -8.18
CA THR A 441 -21.29 -11.46 -7.09
C THR A 441 -19.87 -11.73 -7.59
N LEU A 442 -19.72 -12.36 -8.76
CA LEU A 442 -18.42 -12.57 -9.41
C LEU A 442 -17.77 -11.23 -9.79
N LEU A 443 -18.57 -10.29 -10.32
CA LEU A 443 -18.10 -8.96 -10.70
C LEU A 443 -17.62 -8.17 -9.48
N LEU A 444 -18.37 -8.19 -8.38
CA LEU A 444 -17.98 -7.59 -7.11
C LEU A 444 -16.66 -8.18 -6.59
N TRP A 445 -16.54 -9.52 -6.60
CA TRP A 445 -15.34 -10.22 -6.14
C TRP A 445 -14.12 -9.91 -7.03
N ALA A 446 -14.29 -9.95 -8.35
CA ALA A 446 -13.24 -9.65 -9.30
C ALA A 446 -12.73 -8.21 -9.16
N PHE A 447 -13.63 -7.23 -8.99
CA PHE A 447 -13.23 -5.85 -8.78
C PHE A 447 -12.56 -5.62 -7.43
N SER A 448 -13.07 -6.21 -6.35
CA SER A 448 -12.44 -6.13 -5.02
C SER A 448 -11.00 -6.67 -5.03
N ALA A 449 -10.74 -7.76 -5.76
CA ALA A 449 -9.40 -8.33 -5.93
C ALA A 449 -8.49 -7.49 -6.86
N LEU A 450 -9.06 -6.86 -7.89
CA LEU A 450 -8.31 -6.11 -8.90
C LEU A 450 -7.89 -4.71 -8.42
N LEU A 451 -8.71 -4.08 -7.58
CA LEU A 451 -8.55 -2.69 -7.13
C LEU A 451 -7.16 -2.38 -6.54
N PRO A 452 -6.61 -3.14 -5.58
CA PRO A 452 -5.28 -2.87 -5.03
C PRO A 452 -4.16 -3.05 -6.06
N THR A 453 -4.35 -3.98 -6.99
CA THR A 453 -3.41 -4.24 -8.09
C THR A 453 -3.36 -3.06 -9.05
N ILE A 454 -4.51 -2.45 -9.35
CA ILE A 454 -4.59 -1.24 -10.18
C ILE A 454 -3.83 -0.07 -9.52
N VAL A 455 -4.03 0.16 -8.22
CA VAL A 455 -3.33 1.24 -7.50
C VAL A 455 -1.82 1.01 -7.52
N TYR A 456 -1.36 -0.23 -7.30
CA TYR A 456 0.05 -0.59 -7.41
C TYR A 456 0.62 -0.29 -8.81
N TYR A 457 -0.04 -0.76 -9.88
CA TYR A 457 0.41 -0.51 -11.24
C TYR A 457 0.36 0.98 -11.62
N SER A 458 -0.57 1.76 -11.06
CA SER A 458 -0.61 3.20 -11.28
C SER A 458 0.70 3.88 -10.85
N ALA A 459 1.24 3.53 -9.68
CA ALA A 459 2.51 4.07 -9.18
C ALA A 459 3.72 3.57 -9.99
N PHE A 460 3.67 2.33 -10.49
CA PHE A 460 4.66 1.82 -11.41
C PHE A 460 4.68 2.61 -12.73
N PHE A 461 3.50 2.91 -13.29
CA PHE A 461 3.36 3.69 -14.53
C PHE A 461 3.75 5.15 -14.37
N GLU A 462 3.81 5.71 -13.16
CA GLU A 462 4.36 7.06 -12.96
C GLU A 462 5.85 7.15 -13.25
N ALA A 463 6.56 6.02 -13.28
CA ALA A 463 7.97 5.95 -13.64
C ALA A 463 8.86 6.87 -12.78
N HIS A 464 8.76 6.75 -11.46
CA HIS A 464 9.69 7.43 -10.53
C HIS A 464 11.13 6.97 -10.80
N TRP A 465 12.07 7.93 -10.79
CA TRP A 465 13.51 7.70 -11.00
C TRP A 465 14.24 7.15 -9.77
N THR A 466 13.62 7.17 -8.59
CA THR A 466 14.11 6.48 -7.37
C THR A 466 13.16 5.37 -6.95
N ARG A 467 13.71 4.22 -6.52
CA ARG A 467 12.94 3.09 -5.98
C ARG A 467 12.24 3.46 -4.67
N SER A 468 12.90 4.27 -3.84
CA SER A 468 12.33 4.80 -2.60
C SER A 468 11.15 5.74 -2.85
N GLY A 469 11.24 6.60 -3.86
CA GLY A 469 10.15 7.51 -4.25
C GLY A 469 8.91 6.76 -4.74
N GLU A 470 9.12 5.73 -5.57
CA GLU A 470 8.04 4.85 -6.02
C GLU A 470 7.36 4.13 -4.84
N ASN A 471 8.15 3.48 -3.96
CA ASN A 471 7.60 2.74 -2.83
C ASN A 471 6.84 3.67 -1.87
N ARG A 472 7.36 4.87 -1.61
CA ARG A 472 6.68 5.86 -0.77
C ARG A 472 5.37 6.34 -1.38
N THR A 473 5.35 6.63 -2.69
CA THR A 473 4.13 7.05 -3.38
C THR A 473 3.10 5.93 -3.40
N THR A 474 3.54 4.69 -3.65
CA THR A 474 2.72 3.48 -3.57
C THR A 474 2.10 3.33 -2.18
N MET A 475 2.90 3.48 -1.12
CA MET A 475 2.43 3.40 0.27
C MET A 475 1.33 4.42 0.56
N HIS A 476 1.56 5.69 0.22
CA HIS A 476 0.58 6.75 0.47
C HIS A 476 -0.71 6.55 -0.32
N LYS A 477 -0.64 6.21 -1.61
CA LYS A 477 -1.81 5.98 -2.45
C LYS A 477 -2.60 4.76 -2.02
N CYS A 478 -1.93 3.61 -1.84
CA CYS A 478 -2.58 2.39 -1.40
C CYS A 478 -3.25 2.59 -0.04
N TYR A 479 -2.56 3.22 0.93
CA TYR A 479 -3.14 3.45 2.25
C TYR A 479 -4.38 4.35 2.21
N THR A 480 -4.30 5.51 1.56
CA THR A 480 -5.43 6.45 1.46
C THR A 480 -6.62 5.80 0.76
N PHE A 481 -6.36 5.06 -0.31
CA PHE A 481 -7.42 4.39 -1.06
C PHE A 481 -8.03 3.22 -0.28
N LEU A 482 -7.21 2.36 0.33
CA LEU A 482 -7.70 1.25 1.16
C LEU A 482 -8.53 1.74 2.33
N ILE A 483 -8.14 2.83 3.00
CA ILE A 483 -8.96 3.43 4.06
C ILE A 483 -10.30 3.91 3.53
N PHE A 484 -10.29 4.63 2.40
CA PHE A 484 -11.52 5.15 1.83
C PHE A 484 -12.49 4.01 1.45
N MET A 485 -11.95 2.91 0.91
CA MET A 485 -12.73 1.76 0.45
C MET A 485 -13.14 0.77 1.51
N VAL A 486 -12.23 0.40 2.39
CA VAL A 486 -12.47 -0.62 3.41
C VAL A 486 -13.18 0.01 4.59
N LEU A 487 -12.72 1.18 5.04
CA LEU A 487 -13.25 1.81 6.25
C LEU A 487 -14.35 2.81 5.94
N LEU A 488 -14.08 3.89 5.20
CA LEU A 488 -15.00 5.04 5.15
C LEU A 488 -16.31 4.74 4.40
N LEU A 489 -16.27 4.22 3.17
CA LEU A 489 -17.48 3.97 2.37
C LEU A 489 -18.42 2.92 3.01
N PRO A 490 -17.94 1.73 3.42
CA PRO A 490 -18.82 0.72 4.01
C PRO A 490 -19.38 1.16 5.36
N SER A 491 -18.61 1.92 6.14
CA SER A 491 -19.08 2.43 7.43
C SER A 491 -20.18 3.46 7.24
N LEU A 492 -20.04 4.39 6.29
CA LEU A 492 -21.10 5.36 5.98
C LEU A 492 -22.35 4.72 5.34
N GLY A 493 -22.28 3.45 4.91
CA GLY A 493 -23.37 2.80 4.19
C GLY A 493 -23.70 3.51 2.86
N LEU A 494 -22.76 4.32 2.36
CA LEU A 494 -22.93 5.18 1.21
C LEU A 494 -22.14 4.61 0.03
N SER A 495 -22.80 4.59 -1.13
CA SER A 495 -22.10 4.41 -2.40
C SER A 495 -21.55 5.76 -2.86
N SER A 496 -20.30 5.78 -3.35
CA SER A 496 -19.63 6.99 -3.85
C SER A 496 -20.48 7.76 -4.87
N LEU A 497 -21.20 7.00 -5.69
CA LEU A 497 -21.95 7.46 -6.85
C LEU A 497 -23.38 7.90 -6.48
N ASP A 498 -24.02 7.24 -5.49
CA ASP A 498 -25.31 7.66 -4.92
C ASP A 498 -25.17 8.99 -4.17
N VAL A 499 -24.07 9.18 -3.43
CA VAL A 499 -23.74 10.45 -2.76
C VAL A 499 -23.54 11.55 -3.77
N PHE A 500 -22.76 11.33 -4.83
CA PHE A 500 -22.50 12.35 -5.84
C PHE A 500 -23.77 12.76 -6.58
N PHE A 501 -24.61 11.81 -7.04
CA PHE A 501 -25.86 12.16 -7.72
C PHE A 501 -26.88 12.83 -6.79
N ARG A 502 -27.02 12.37 -5.55
CA ARG A 502 -27.95 12.99 -4.59
C ARG A 502 -27.45 14.35 -4.11
N TRP A 503 -26.15 14.52 -3.90
CA TRP A 503 -25.55 15.82 -3.60
C TRP A 503 -25.70 16.80 -4.78
N LEU A 504 -25.52 16.33 -6.01
CA LEU A 504 -25.59 17.15 -7.21
C LEU A 504 -27.05 17.52 -7.59
N PHE A 505 -28.03 16.67 -7.27
CA PHE A 505 -29.41 16.83 -7.77
C PHE A 505 -30.53 16.85 -6.71
N ASP A 506 -30.28 16.52 -5.44
CA ASP A 506 -31.33 16.42 -4.42
C ASP A 506 -31.09 17.35 -3.21
N LYS A 507 -31.85 18.46 -3.16
CA LYS A 507 -31.81 19.41 -2.04
C LYS A 507 -32.44 18.86 -0.75
N LYS A 508 -33.21 17.76 -0.80
CA LYS A 508 -33.81 17.11 0.39
C LYS A 508 -32.87 16.10 1.06
N PHE A 509 -31.72 15.79 0.44
CA PHE A 509 -30.74 14.85 0.97
C PHE A 509 -30.32 15.17 2.41
N LEU A 510 -30.11 16.44 2.75
CA LEU A 510 -29.68 16.85 4.10
C LEU A 510 -30.75 16.58 5.19
N ALA A 511 -32.04 16.60 4.83
CA ALA A 511 -33.12 16.35 5.78
C ALA A 511 -33.30 14.85 6.08
N ASP A 512 -33.12 14.00 5.06
CA ASP A 512 -33.22 12.52 5.16
C ASP A 512 -31.89 11.87 5.63
N ALA A 513 -30.79 12.62 5.59
CA ALA A 513 -29.46 12.16 6.00
C ALA A 513 -29.39 11.83 7.49
N LYS A 514 -30.12 12.53 8.37
CA LYS A 514 -30.12 12.27 9.81
C LYS A 514 -30.57 10.84 10.15
N VAL A 515 -31.66 10.37 9.52
CA VAL A 515 -32.19 9.01 9.70
C VAL A 515 -31.24 7.96 9.12
N ARG A 516 -30.58 8.23 7.99
CA ARG A 516 -29.55 7.32 7.43
C ARG A 516 -28.28 7.25 8.25
N PHE A 517 -27.84 8.35 8.85
CA PHE A 517 -26.66 8.36 9.72
C PHE A 517 -26.91 7.63 11.04
N GLU A 518 -28.14 7.55 11.52
CA GLU A 518 -28.49 6.61 12.61
C GLU A 518 -28.32 5.15 12.17
N CYS A 519 -28.62 4.81 10.91
CA CYS A 519 -28.40 3.47 10.36
C CYS A 519 -26.91 3.08 10.17
N VAL A 520 -25.99 4.06 10.18
CA VAL A 520 -24.53 3.84 10.02
C VAL A 520 -23.91 3.13 11.24
N PHE A 521 -24.57 3.18 12.39
CA PHE A 521 -24.04 2.60 13.62
C PHE A 521 -24.78 1.35 14.07
N LEU A 522 -25.50 0.69 13.16
CA LEU A 522 -26.06 -0.63 13.45
C LEU A 522 -24.94 -1.57 13.92
N PRO A 523 -25.12 -2.30 15.03
CA PRO A 523 -24.08 -3.15 15.58
C PRO A 523 -23.55 -4.20 14.60
N ASP A 524 -24.37 -4.60 13.62
CA ASP A 524 -24.00 -5.51 12.53
C ASP A 524 -22.84 -4.98 11.66
N ASN A 525 -22.57 -3.67 11.67
CA ASN A 525 -21.38 -3.09 11.04
C ASN A 525 -20.09 -3.51 11.73
N GLY A 526 -20.12 -3.61 13.05
CA GLY A 526 -18.98 -4.14 13.81
C GLY A 526 -18.68 -5.59 13.42
N ALA A 527 -19.73 -6.42 13.24
CA ALA A 527 -19.57 -7.81 12.84
C ALA A 527 -18.93 -7.95 11.46
N PHE A 528 -19.31 -7.11 10.49
CA PHE A 528 -18.68 -7.06 9.17
C PHE A 528 -17.17 -6.80 9.27
N PHE A 529 -16.73 -5.81 10.05
CA PHE A 529 -15.32 -5.49 10.20
C PHE A 529 -14.53 -6.54 10.96
N VAL A 530 -15.14 -7.19 11.96
CA VAL A 530 -14.55 -8.35 12.64
C VAL A 530 -14.31 -9.49 11.64
N ASN A 531 -15.31 -9.83 10.84
CA ASN A 531 -15.19 -10.86 9.79
C ASN A 531 -14.11 -10.50 8.76
N TYR A 532 -14.03 -9.23 8.34
CA TYR A 532 -12.98 -8.75 7.45
C TYR A 532 -11.57 -8.94 8.04
N VAL A 533 -11.37 -8.62 9.32
CA VAL A 533 -10.08 -8.78 10.00
C VAL A 533 -9.72 -10.26 10.15
N ILE A 534 -10.69 -11.14 10.46
CA ILE A 534 -10.50 -12.59 10.53
C ILE A 534 -10.05 -13.15 9.17
N ALA A 535 -10.77 -12.82 8.10
CA ALA A 535 -10.41 -13.24 6.75
C ALA A 535 -9.02 -12.72 6.34
N SER A 536 -8.70 -11.47 6.71
CA SER A 536 -7.38 -10.89 6.47
C SER A 536 -6.28 -11.60 7.27
N ALA A 537 -6.57 -12.02 8.52
CA ALA A 537 -5.64 -12.74 9.40
C ALA A 537 -5.25 -14.09 8.85
N PHE A 538 -6.21 -14.85 8.34
CA PHE A 538 -5.99 -16.21 7.87
C PHE A 538 -5.72 -16.25 6.37
N ILE A 539 -6.72 -15.91 5.54
CA ILE A 539 -6.61 -15.99 4.08
C ILE A 539 -5.58 -15.00 3.56
N GLY A 540 -5.59 -13.76 4.04
CA GLY A 540 -4.63 -12.72 3.61
C GLY A 540 -3.17 -13.14 3.82
N ASN A 541 -2.82 -13.55 5.05
CA ASN A 541 -1.46 -14.00 5.36
C ASN A 541 -1.07 -15.30 4.65
N ALA A 542 -1.98 -16.26 4.46
CA ALA A 542 -1.70 -17.46 3.67
C ALA A 542 -1.42 -17.15 2.20
N MET A 543 -2.17 -16.20 1.61
CA MET A 543 -1.94 -15.75 0.24
C MET A 543 -0.59 -15.04 0.07
N ASP A 544 -0.20 -14.22 1.05
CA ASP A 544 1.12 -13.59 1.11
C ASP A 544 2.26 -14.63 1.23
N LEU A 545 2.04 -15.71 1.99
CA LEU A 545 3.00 -16.81 2.11
C LEU A 545 3.17 -17.58 0.78
N LEU A 546 2.05 -17.88 0.11
CA LEU A 546 2.03 -18.61 -1.16
C LEU A 546 2.55 -17.79 -2.35
N ARG A 547 2.43 -16.45 -2.29
CA ARG A 547 2.81 -15.53 -3.37
C ARG A 547 2.18 -15.90 -4.72
N ILE A 548 0.90 -16.28 -4.72
CA ILE A 548 0.18 -16.79 -5.91
C ILE A 548 0.31 -15.86 -7.14
N PRO A 549 0.17 -14.53 -7.04
CA PRO A 549 0.30 -13.65 -8.21
C PRO A 549 1.70 -13.71 -8.85
N GLY A 550 2.74 -13.79 -8.02
CA GLY A 550 4.12 -13.94 -8.48
C GLY A 550 4.37 -15.30 -9.13
N LEU A 551 3.83 -16.36 -8.54
CA LEU A 551 3.92 -17.71 -9.10
C LEU A 551 3.19 -17.82 -10.45
N LEU A 552 2.00 -17.23 -10.56
CA LEU A 552 1.23 -17.20 -11.81
C LEU A 552 1.98 -16.46 -12.91
N MET A 553 2.52 -15.27 -12.63
CA MET A 553 3.32 -14.52 -13.61
C MET A 553 4.57 -15.31 -14.03
N TYR A 554 5.21 -16.02 -13.10
CA TYR A 554 6.33 -16.90 -13.40
C TYR A 554 5.90 -18.07 -14.32
N MET A 555 4.79 -18.74 -14.03
CA MET A 555 4.25 -19.83 -14.87
C MET A 555 3.92 -19.33 -16.29
N ILE A 556 3.28 -18.16 -16.41
CA ILE A 556 2.99 -17.54 -17.71
C ILE A 556 4.30 -17.26 -18.47
N ARG A 557 5.31 -16.68 -17.82
CA ARG A 557 6.63 -16.43 -18.44
C ARG A 557 7.33 -17.71 -18.86
N LEU A 558 7.16 -18.80 -18.12
CA LEU A 558 7.72 -20.11 -18.46
C LEU A 558 7.00 -20.77 -19.65
N CYS A 559 5.69 -20.59 -19.76
CA CYS A 559 4.90 -21.02 -20.92
C CYS A 559 5.25 -20.22 -22.19
N LEU A 560 5.46 -18.91 -22.07
CA LEU A 560 5.85 -18.03 -23.18
C LEU A 560 7.33 -18.16 -23.61
N ALA A 561 8.16 -18.86 -22.84
CA ALA A 561 9.58 -19.03 -23.14
C ALA A 561 9.80 -19.83 -24.43
N ARG A 562 10.69 -19.34 -25.29
CA ARG A 562 10.90 -19.85 -26.66
C ARG A 562 11.77 -21.10 -26.72
N SER A 563 12.74 -21.21 -25.82
CA SER A 563 13.77 -22.26 -25.84
C SER A 563 14.12 -22.73 -24.43
N ALA A 564 14.81 -23.87 -24.34
CA ALA A 564 15.32 -24.41 -23.06
C ALA A 564 16.24 -23.41 -22.33
N ALA A 565 17.06 -22.66 -23.09
CA ALA A 565 17.91 -21.60 -22.53
C ALA A 565 17.09 -20.43 -21.96
N ASP A 566 16.01 -20.03 -22.64
CA ASP A 566 15.13 -18.97 -22.17
C ASP A 566 14.38 -19.37 -20.90
N ARG A 567 13.96 -20.65 -20.76
CA ARG A 567 13.42 -21.16 -19.48
C ARG A 567 14.44 -21.09 -18.35
N ARG A 568 15.69 -21.46 -18.59
CA ARG A 568 16.78 -21.33 -17.60
C ARG A 568 17.03 -19.87 -17.22
N ASN A 569 16.97 -18.97 -18.19
CA ASN A 569 17.07 -17.52 -17.93
C ASN A 569 15.89 -17.01 -17.09
N VAL A 570 14.66 -17.44 -17.37
CA VAL A 570 13.47 -17.08 -16.56
C VAL A 570 13.61 -17.60 -15.13
N LYS A 571 14.01 -18.87 -14.94
CA LYS A 571 14.27 -19.45 -13.62
C LYS A 571 15.30 -18.66 -12.82
N ARG A 572 16.36 -18.17 -13.47
CA ARG A 572 17.45 -17.42 -12.82
C ARG A 572 17.06 -16.00 -12.42
N HIS A 573 16.13 -15.35 -13.13
CA HIS A 573 15.66 -14.00 -12.83
C HIS A 573 14.30 -14.00 -12.10
N GLN A 574 13.99 -15.08 -11.36
CA GLN A 574 12.72 -15.23 -10.65
C GLN A 574 12.68 -14.44 -9.33
N ALA A 575 13.83 -14.15 -8.73
CA ALA A 575 13.85 -13.50 -7.43
C ALA A 575 13.34 -12.05 -7.53
N TYR A 576 12.38 -11.69 -6.66
CA TYR A 576 11.75 -10.37 -6.62
C TYR A 576 12.30 -9.55 -5.45
N GLU A 577 12.28 -8.22 -5.59
CA GLU A 577 12.54 -7.30 -4.49
C GLU A 577 11.29 -7.17 -3.62
N PHE A 578 11.46 -7.09 -2.30
CA PHE A 578 10.35 -6.89 -1.37
C PHE A 578 9.73 -5.50 -1.58
N GLN A 579 8.43 -5.45 -1.83
CA GLN A 579 7.69 -4.21 -2.07
C GLN A 579 7.24 -3.59 -0.75
N PHE A 580 8.16 -2.88 -0.08
CA PHE A 580 7.89 -2.24 1.22
C PHE A 580 6.67 -1.31 1.17
N GLY A 581 6.46 -0.57 0.07
CA GLY A 581 5.35 0.37 -0.03
C GLY A 581 3.97 -0.29 0.09
N ALA A 582 3.74 -1.37 -0.64
CA ALA A 582 2.49 -2.12 -0.59
C ALA A 582 2.32 -2.86 0.74
N ALA A 583 3.38 -3.49 1.24
CA ALA A 583 3.36 -4.23 2.50
C ALA A 583 3.04 -3.33 3.70
N TYR A 584 3.61 -2.12 3.76
CA TYR A 584 3.27 -1.11 4.75
C TYR A 584 1.79 -0.70 4.64
N ALA A 585 1.32 -0.36 3.44
CA ALA A 585 -0.05 0.14 3.25
C ALA A 585 -1.12 -0.84 3.75
N TRP A 586 -1.00 -2.13 3.40
CA TRP A 586 -1.96 -3.16 3.84
C TRP A 586 -1.95 -3.40 5.34
N MET A 587 -0.75 -3.54 5.92
CA MET A 587 -0.59 -3.75 7.36
C MET A 587 -1.15 -2.55 8.15
N MET A 588 -0.82 -1.32 7.73
CA MET A 588 -1.32 -0.11 8.38
C MET A 588 -2.83 0.04 8.19
N ASN A 589 -3.40 -0.37 7.04
CA ASN A 589 -4.84 -0.34 6.83
C ASN A 589 -5.58 -1.25 7.83
N VAL A 590 -5.16 -2.52 7.96
CA VAL A 590 -5.79 -3.44 8.93
C VAL A 590 -5.61 -2.92 10.36
N PHE A 591 -4.43 -2.40 10.70
CA PHE A 591 -4.21 -1.74 11.98
C PHE A 591 -5.16 -0.55 12.20
N THR A 592 -5.36 0.30 11.20
CA THR A 592 -6.29 1.44 11.28
C THR A 592 -7.73 1.00 11.47
N VAL A 593 -8.18 -0.06 10.79
CA VAL A 593 -9.53 -0.63 10.99
C VAL A 593 -9.69 -1.13 12.43
N VAL A 594 -8.71 -1.89 12.93
CA VAL A 594 -8.70 -2.41 14.31
C VAL A 594 -8.72 -1.27 15.32
N MET A 595 -7.90 -0.23 15.12
CA MET A 595 -7.87 0.94 16.01
C MET A 595 -9.17 1.74 15.96
N ALA A 596 -9.73 2.00 14.78
CA ALA A 596 -10.97 2.76 14.62
C ALA A 596 -12.15 2.09 15.35
N TYR A 597 -12.22 0.76 15.33
CA TYR A 597 -13.29 -0.01 15.98
C TYR A 597 -12.93 -0.54 17.37
N SER A 598 -11.70 -0.35 17.85
CA SER A 598 -11.22 -0.90 19.13
C SER A 598 -12.06 -0.48 20.35
N ILE A 599 -12.72 0.67 20.28
CA ILE A 599 -13.57 1.23 21.35
C ILE A 599 -15.04 0.92 21.10
N THR A 600 -15.51 1.04 19.86
CA THR A 600 -16.92 0.80 19.51
C THR A 600 -17.27 -0.70 19.51
N CYS A 601 -16.33 -1.54 19.08
CA CYS A 601 -16.42 -3.01 19.05
C CYS A 601 -15.09 -3.63 19.52
N PRO A 602 -14.87 -3.78 20.83
CA PRO A 602 -13.62 -4.29 21.41
C PRO A 602 -13.17 -5.68 20.93
N ILE A 603 -14.12 -6.52 20.49
CA ILE A 603 -13.87 -7.90 20.01
C ILE A 603 -12.97 -7.92 18.76
N ILE A 604 -12.88 -6.82 18.00
CA ILE A 604 -11.99 -6.74 16.83
C ILE A 604 -10.50 -6.81 17.21
N VAL A 605 -10.12 -6.38 18.42
CA VAL A 605 -8.71 -6.22 18.80
C VAL A 605 -7.95 -7.55 18.92
N PRO A 606 -8.48 -8.60 19.58
CA PRO A 606 -7.85 -9.92 19.58
C PRO A 606 -7.59 -10.50 18.19
N PHE A 607 -8.55 -10.35 17.26
CA PHE A 607 -8.37 -10.81 15.87
C PHE A 607 -7.36 -9.94 15.12
N GLY A 608 -7.31 -8.63 15.40
CA GLY A 608 -6.27 -7.74 14.90
C GLY A 608 -4.87 -8.09 15.40
N LEU A 609 -4.75 -8.48 16.67
CA LEU A 609 -3.49 -8.99 17.23
C LEU A 609 -3.07 -10.31 16.56
N MET A 610 -4.01 -11.23 16.34
CA MET A 610 -3.77 -12.47 15.58
C MET A 610 -3.26 -12.18 14.17
N TYR A 611 -3.89 -11.24 13.45
CA TYR A 611 -3.43 -10.78 12.14
C TYR A 611 -1.97 -10.30 12.19
N MET A 612 -1.62 -9.42 13.13
CA MET A 612 -0.28 -8.85 13.21
C MET A 612 0.79 -9.89 13.60
N LEU A 613 0.46 -10.85 14.46
CA LEU A 613 1.36 -11.95 14.82
C LEU A 613 1.64 -12.86 13.61
N LEU A 614 0.58 -13.31 12.91
CA LEU A 614 0.72 -14.11 11.70
C LEU A 614 1.47 -13.34 10.60
N LYS A 615 1.17 -12.06 10.43
CA LYS A 615 1.83 -11.18 9.46
C LYS A 615 3.33 -11.08 9.73
N HIS A 616 3.72 -10.89 10.99
CA HIS A 616 5.12 -10.85 11.39
C HIS A 616 5.87 -12.15 11.09
N LEU A 617 5.23 -13.31 11.35
CA LEU A 617 5.81 -14.62 11.05
C LEU A 617 5.98 -14.85 9.54
N VAL A 618 4.92 -14.57 8.76
CA VAL A 618 4.91 -14.76 7.29
C VAL A 618 5.92 -13.84 6.61
N ASP A 619 5.95 -12.55 6.98
CA ASP A 619 6.88 -11.60 6.36
C ASP A 619 8.33 -11.91 6.69
N ARG A 620 8.63 -12.27 7.95
CA ARG A 620 9.99 -12.67 8.35
C ARG A 620 10.45 -13.90 7.57
N TYR A 621 9.59 -14.90 7.44
CA TYR A 621 9.87 -16.10 6.66
C TYR A 621 10.13 -15.75 5.17
N ASN A 622 9.22 -14.99 4.55
CA ASN A 622 9.32 -14.65 3.14
C ASN A 622 10.55 -13.76 2.83
N MET A 623 10.86 -12.79 3.69
CA MET A 623 12.05 -11.94 3.53
C MET A 623 13.33 -12.77 3.55
N TYR A 624 13.44 -13.71 4.48
CA TYR A 624 14.64 -14.51 4.65
C TYR A 624 14.87 -15.50 3.49
N TYR A 625 13.82 -16.14 2.97
CA TYR A 625 13.96 -17.22 1.98
C TYR A 625 13.73 -16.78 0.52
N ALA A 626 13.05 -15.66 0.28
CA ALA A 626 12.35 -15.47 -0.99
C ALA A 626 12.61 -14.14 -1.69
N TYR A 627 13.06 -13.11 -0.97
CA TYR A 627 13.27 -11.76 -1.50
C TYR A 627 14.75 -11.39 -1.58
N LEU A 628 15.10 -10.54 -2.55
CA LEU A 628 16.43 -9.91 -2.58
C LEU A 628 16.51 -8.74 -1.59
N PRO A 629 17.72 -8.43 -1.10
CA PRO A 629 17.96 -7.20 -0.35
C PRO A 629 17.68 -5.98 -1.22
N SER A 630 17.05 -4.97 -0.62
CA SER A 630 16.79 -3.67 -1.24
C SER A 630 17.36 -2.58 -0.33
N LYS A 631 17.97 -1.55 -0.93
CA LYS A 631 18.39 -0.34 -0.22
C LYS A 631 17.42 0.81 -0.50
N LEU A 632 16.77 1.31 0.55
CA LEU A 632 15.79 2.38 0.51
C LEU A 632 16.19 3.56 1.41
N ASP A 633 15.60 4.73 1.16
CA ASP A 633 15.77 5.94 1.97
C ASP A 633 14.89 5.86 3.24
N LYS A 634 15.45 6.27 4.39
CA LYS A 634 14.79 6.38 5.70
C LYS A 634 13.42 7.06 5.69
N LYS A 635 13.17 7.92 4.69
CA LYS A 635 11.88 8.61 4.52
C LYS A 635 10.68 7.67 4.41
N ILE A 636 10.86 6.44 3.92
CA ILE A 636 9.75 5.48 3.84
C ILE A 636 9.27 5.06 5.23
N HIS A 637 10.20 4.69 6.12
CA HIS A 637 9.89 4.28 7.49
C HIS A 637 9.29 5.44 8.30
N SER A 638 9.81 6.66 8.13
CA SER A 638 9.24 7.87 8.71
C SER A 638 7.82 8.17 8.21
N GLY A 639 7.57 7.95 6.91
CA GLY A 639 6.25 8.09 6.31
C GLY A 639 5.24 7.11 6.89
N ALA A 640 5.64 5.85 7.10
CA ALA A 640 4.80 4.82 7.72
C ALA A 640 4.44 5.18 9.17
N VAL A 641 5.42 5.64 9.96
CA VAL A 641 5.18 6.12 11.34
C VAL A 641 4.14 7.25 11.37
N THR A 642 4.26 8.22 10.46
CA THR A 642 3.30 9.34 10.37
C THR A 642 1.89 8.85 10.04
N GLN A 643 1.75 7.86 9.17
CA GLN A 643 0.43 7.29 8.81
C GLN A 643 -0.21 6.49 9.94
N VAL A 644 0.58 5.73 10.72
CA VAL A 644 0.07 5.01 11.89
C VAL A 644 -0.50 5.95 12.95
N VAL A 645 0.11 7.12 13.14
CA VAL A 645 -0.43 8.14 14.07
C VAL A 645 -1.79 8.68 13.61
N ALA A 646 -2.12 8.60 12.31
CA ALA A 646 -3.44 8.99 11.81
C ALA A 646 -4.56 8.01 12.22
N ALA A 647 -4.24 6.76 12.55
CA ALA A 647 -5.24 5.75 12.93
C ALA A 647 -6.08 6.13 14.18
N PRO A 648 -5.48 6.50 15.32
CA PRO A 648 -6.26 6.96 16.48
C PRO A 648 -6.97 8.30 16.25
N ILE A 649 -6.50 9.15 15.33
CA ILE A 649 -7.23 10.37 14.93
C ILE A 649 -8.53 9.99 14.21
N LEU A 650 -8.49 8.99 13.32
CA LEU A 650 -9.69 8.44 12.70
C LEU A 650 -10.62 7.78 13.72
N CYS A 651 -10.08 7.11 14.74
CA CYS A 651 -10.88 6.58 15.85
C CYS A 651 -11.62 7.70 16.61
N LEU A 652 -10.94 8.80 16.95
CA LEU A 652 -11.54 9.97 17.59
C LEU A 652 -12.62 10.62 16.72
N PHE A 653 -12.37 10.77 15.42
CA PHE A 653 -13.36 11.25 14.46
C PHE A 653 -14.60 10.34 14.42
N TRP A 654 -14.40 9.01 14.39
CA TRP A 654 -15.49 8.04 14.37
C TRP A 654 -16.31 8.06 15.67
N LEU A 655 -15.65 8.22 16.81
CA LEU A 655 -16.30 8.33 18.12
C LEU A 655 -17.07 9.65 18.27
N LEU A 656 -16.53 10.76 17.78
CA LEU A 656 -17.22 12.05 17.70
C LEU A 656 -18.48 11.94 16.82
N PHE A 657 -18.35 11.30 15.65
CA PHE A 657 -19.48 11.07 14.75
C PHE A 657 -20.56 10.22 15.44
N PHE A 658 -20.17 9.16 16.15
CA PHE A 658 -21.09 8.33 16.94
C PHE A 658 -21.80 9.12 18.05
N SER A 659 -21.06 9.89 18.86
CA SER A 659 -21.64 10.68 19.95
C SER A 659 -22.60 11.74 19.41
N THR A 660 -22.24 12.42 18.32
CA THR A 660 -23.08 13.48 17.73
C THR A 660 -24.40 12.93 17.22
N VAL A 661 -24.39 11.78 16.53
CA VAL A 661 -25.61 11.14 16.01
C VAL A 661 -26.50 10.64 17.14
N ARG A 662 -25.91 10.04 18.19
CA ARG A 662 -26.68 9.36 19.24
C ARG A 662 -27.17 10.27 20.37
N THR A 663 -26.34 11.20 20.83
CA THR A 663 -26.61 12.03 22.01
C THR A 663 -26.76 13.51 21.70
N GLY A 664 -26.48 13.92 20.46
CA GLY A 664 -26.49 15.32 20.04
C GLY A 664 -25.17 16.03 20.30
N PHE A 665 -24.95 17.11 19.54
CA PHE A 665 -23.70 17.87 19.55
C PHE A 665 -23.41 18.54 20.91
N GLU A 666 -24.44 19.07 21.57
CA GLU A 666 -24.37 19.82 22.84
C GLU A 666 -23.95 18.99 24.06
N THR A 667 -23.71 17.70 23.91
CA THR A 667 -23.32 16.86 25.04
C THR A 667 -21.84 17.07 25.44
N PRO A 668 -21.52 17.12 26.75
CA PRO A 668 -20.15 17.35 27.23
C PRO A 668 -19.10 16.36 26.66
N THR A 669 -19.49 15.10 26.47
CA THR A 669 -18.63 14.07 25.86
C THR A 669 -18.28 14.39 24.42
N SER A 670 -19.27 14.81 23.61
CA SER A 670 -19.08 15.20 22.21
C SER A 670 -18.17 16.44 22.11
N MET A 671 -18.44 17.46 22.93
CA MET A 671 -17.61 18.68 23.00
C MET A 671 -16.16 18.38 23.37
N PHE A 672 -15.93 17.55 24.39
CA PHE A 672 -14.59 17.14 24.77
C PHE A 672 -13.88 16.39 23.62
N THR A 673 -14.55 15.44 22.97
CA THR A 673 -13.96 14.70 21.83
C THR A 673 -13.62 15.62 20.66
N LEU A 674 -14.45 16.63 20.39
CA LEU A 674 -14.19 17.65 19.37
C LEU A 674 -12.97 18.48 19.72
N VAL A 675 -12.85 18.97 20.95
CA VAL A 675 -11.69 19.75 21.42
C VAL A 675 -10.41 18.92 21.29
N VAL A 676 -10.41 17.67 21.75
CA VAL A 676 -9.26 16.77 21.63
C VAL A 676 -8.89 16.53 20.16
N LEU A 677 -9.88 16.31 19.29
CA LEU A 677 -9.66 16.10 17.86
C LEU A 677 -9.06 17.35 17.20
N VAL A 678 -9.60 18.54 17.47
CA VAL A 678 -9.11 19.81 16.93
C VAL A 678 -7.69 20.09 17.41
N VAL A 679 -7.41 19.95 18.71
CA VAL A 679 -6.06 20.11 19.27
C VAL A 679 -5.09 19.14 18.60
N THR A 680 -5.48 17.88 18.43
CA THR A 680 -4.64 16.87 17.78
C THR A 680 -4.36 17.22 16.32
N ILE A 681 -5.37 17.66 15.57
CA ILE A 681 -5.21 18.10 14.17
C ILE A 681 -4.30 19.32 14.09
N VAL A 682 -4.45 20.31 14.97
CA VAL A 682 -3.58 21.49 15.02
C VAL A 682 -2.13 21.11 15.36
N VAL A 683 -1.93 20.18 16.30
CA VAL A 683 -0.59 19.64 16.62
C VAL A 683 0.01 18.90 15.41
N CYS A 684 -0.78 18.10 14.70
CA CYS A 684 -0.33 17.43 13.49
C CYS A 684 0.00 18.42 12.37
N LEU A 685 -0.86 19.41 12.12
CA LEU A 685 -0.63 20.45 11.11
C LEU A 685 0.56 21.34 11.46
N SER A 686 0.75 21.68 12.73
CA SER A 686 1.93 22.44 13.17
C SER A 686 3.23 21.65 13.01
N HIS A 687 3.20 20.34 13.24
CA HIS A 687 4.34 19.47 12.97
C HIS A 687 4.63 19.32 11.46
N VAL A 688 3.59 19.16 10.64
CA VAL A 688 3.71 18.92 9.18
C VAL A 688 4.01 20.20 8.40
N CYS A 689 3.25 21.28 8.63
CA CYS A 689 3.31 22.51 7.84
C CYS A 689 4.40 23.48 8.30
N PHE A 690 4.57 23.65 9.61
CA PHE A 690 5.45 24.69 10.16
C PHE A 690 6.79 24.14 10.65
N GLY A 691 6.92 22.82 10.80
CA GLY A 691 8.15 22.21 11.32
C GLY A 691 8.58 22.75 12.68
N HIS A 692 7.67 23.40 13.43
CA HIS A 692 7.96 24.11 14.69
C HIS A 692 8.51 23.18 15.78
N PHE A 693 8.32 21.86 15.60
CA PHE A 693 8.87 20.81 16.46
C PHE A 693 9.90 19.91 15.76
N LYS A 694 10.49 20.34 14.62
CA LYS A 694 11.60 19.62 13.97
C LYS A 694 12.78 19.37 14.91
N TYR A 695 12.96 20.23 15.93
CA TYR A 695 13.96 20.10 16.99
C TYR A 695 13.61 19.04 18.06
N LEU A 696 12.33 18.70 18.25
CA LEU A 696 11.89 17.62 19.14
C LEU A 696 11.72 16.28 18.41
N SER A 697 11.74 16.29 17.08
CA SER A 697 11.67 15.09 16.25
C SER A 697 13.02 14.37 16.23
N ALA A 698 13.03 13.12 16.69
CA ALA A 698 14.19 12.24 16.67
C ALA A 698 14.81 12.05 15.26
N HIS A 699 14.06 12.38 14.20
CA HIS A 699 14.49 12.26 12.80
C HIS A 699 15.64 13.20 12.40
N ASN A 700 15.86 14.33 13.11
CA ASN A 700 16.88 15.33 12.76
C ASN A 700 18.01 15.50 13.79
N TYR A 701 17.95 14.81 14.93
CA TYR A 701 19.00 14.90 15.97
C TYR A 701 20.40 14.48 15.48
N LYS A 702 20.50 13.82 14.32
CA LYS A 702 21.77 13.40 13.71
C LYS A 702 22.39 14.37 12.70
N VAL A 703 21.78 15.53 12.39
CA VAL A 703 22.46 16.53 11.53
C VAL A 703 23.44 17.41 12.35
N GLN A 704 23.29 17.46 13.68
CA GLN A 704 24.15 18.22 14.59
C GLN A 704 25.43 17.52 15.13
N PRO A 705 25.59 16.17 15.20
CA PRO A 705 26.80 15.57 15.78
C PRO A 705 28.05 15.71 14.89
N CYS A 706 27.93 15.92 13.57
CA CYS A 706 29.11 16.06 12.70
C CYS A 706 29.92 17.33 13.01
N LEU A 707 29.27 18.40 13.48
CA LEU A 707 29.97 19.60 13.95
C LEU A 707 30.75 19.36 15.25
N ILE A 708 30.33 18.39 16.08
CA ILE A 708 30.96 18.09 17.37
C ILE A 708 32.06 17.03 17.22
N LYS A 709 31.86 16.00 16.39
CA LYS A 709 32.86 14.94 16.14
C LYS A 709 34.07 15.44 15.34
N CYS A 710 33.92 16.43 14.44
CA CYS A 710 35.07 17.06 13.77
C CYS A 710 35.98 17.86 14.72
N SER A 711 35.48 18.25 15.91
CA SER A 711 36.31 18.91 16.93
C SER A 711 37.14 17.89 17.75
N MET A 712 36.71 16.63 17.85
CA MET A 712 37.43 15.57 18.59
C MET A 712 38.40 14.73 17.74
N LYS A 713 38.48 14.98 16.43
CA LYS A 713 39.44 14.34 15.51
C LYS A 713 40.49 15.32 14.95
N ARG A 714 40.66 16.49 15.59
CA ARG A 714 41.84 17.34 15.38
C ARG A 714 42.92 16.99 16.39
#